data_AF-A0AAF0IW83-F1
#
_entry.id   AF-A0AAF0IW83-F1
#
_cell.length_a   1.000
_cell.length_b   1.000
_cell.length_c   1.000
_cell.angle_alpha   90.00
_cell.angle_beta   90.00
_cell.angle_gamma   90.00
#
_symmetry.space_group_name_H-M   'P 1'
#
loop_
_entity.id
_entity.type
_entity.pdbx_description
1 polymer ?
#
loop_
_entity_poly.entity_id
_entity_poly.type
_entity_poly.pdbx_seq_one_letter_code
_entity_poly.pdbx_strand_id
1 'polypeptide(L)'
;MNAYPVDLVVELQPCVHASGLLPADTPPPGLAHPPSKHPALCAALAEALAPRTKAALWTAVGAGQRVRATLVHREHTLPPARMRAGLRVPDEAVRRTLAALPPRSPLSPLFPGGPLFPDGLVTPSWIRKHGEYVPAVRLAFFCMPPDNSDTLAKDAALIEAITTLRASLAPRGTRLVAVLLCEPVLYAQGIDARVTHVRRAANLDTRGAVYALSTAAQADLPEFLHHIHTRVLALAHDAYRERARSVRRHRARCPPPPSVVQPVLQAAAEARMLGPAQRALNAPGWNVRLFYKLGALAEWQADYDEARSMYEDAYRELMDVYLRETPFRPPARRCVEAQILADTLVLKLVRLHLYGAHPVRAQAQLEQHMAAIDAQCALWGVVPERWAWQAKAYGLVAELAHTAPRAPGLDEGVLYYHAALCHLEALRCAAPDTARDAAVSCLSAAYDAFRLTQRVRLAHWAAVRLALTYLPAKPAQALPFLERTLRWYGRDEWPVLRVRLALSALAAAAQCCDEAAAARLTMALRPPVPPSLADEARDAMAAASSAAWAAPENKAQAPSDGPPASPLPDTSAARFVCVRAVFARARVVASEAMAFQVVVGVPRGAHVDDLPVTSLQLHLVGETVPLVHVEAAPAARTVHVGHVQPGATAHGRADLALGAPMLVQGHLVSAAPGPVTFSHATLGVTGAAGPMEMTVPVDRYAPAEWHLPTRQRVPLPPRADVRTLLVVPPPLEVHVPTTLLCGEVAPLSLHTAATDGTLVVALAPEAVQAGAALGTDTAALAQLEVPLADPPPFWLRAPPTPSMIRLHMHSTHDGAPVPRTQREHSVRVVPAFTVRAQVQWQAQGRGHVHTDVQYVGDTPLELCGVRVDAPDGVRAHATLGADAPCVWAPHDTGTWITPLEAAQPTDADASAALLVSWRRTGVAAPWTCEARWTLPPLRAPREPSVRISISAPPDGVVGAPLCVTVSAYNTSADRVVDARLQVERVDACWLAGASKHALPMLLPHETRTLTWLLYPQRTGLCRLPVLRAWDESEAQELPVHVAPRAVYVRLP
;
A
#
# COMPACT_ATOMS: atom_id res chain seq x y z
N MET A 1 11.70 -2.29 -5.63
CA MET A 1 12.81 -1.35 -5.95
C MET A 1 13.44 -0.66 -4.75
N ASN A 2 12.74 -0.41 -3.63
CA ASN A 2 13.27 0.38 -2.49
C ASN A 2 14.50 -0.23 -1.77
N ALA A 3 14.82 -1.50 -2.03
CA ALA A 3 15.97 -2.19 -1.43
C ALA A 3 17.30 -1.99 -2.18
N TYR A 4 17.28 -1.50 -3.43
CA TYR A 4 18.46 -1.39 -4.28
C TYR A 4 18.62 0.04 -4.82
N PRO A 5 19.87 0.51 -5.04
CA PRO A 5 20.10 1.78 -5.71
C PRO A 5 19.53 1.75 -7.13
N VAL A 6 18.55 2.61 -7.42
CA VAL A 6 17.85 2.68 -8.72
C VAL A 6 18.84 2.73 -9.89
N ASP A 7 19.96 3.45 -9.73
CA ASP A 7 20.98 3.62 -10.78
C ASP A 7 21.58 2.29 -11.26
N LEU A 8 21.68 1.27 -10.40
CA LEU A 8 22.25 -0.04 -10.73
C LEU A 8 21.23 -0.97 -11.42
N VAL A 9 19.94 -0.64 -11.34
CA VAL A 9 18.82 -1.54 -11.68
C VAL A 9 18.15 -1.11 -13.00
N VAL A 10 18.11 0.20 -13.26
CA VAL A 10 17.46 0.78 -14.45
C VAL A 10 18.26 0.52 -15.73
N GLU A 11 17.59 0.65 -16.87
CA GLU A 11 18.24 0.62 -18.18
C GLU A 11 19.05 1.89 -18.38
N LEU A 12 20.31 1.70 -18.78
CA LEU A 12 21.25 2.78 -18.97
C LEU A 12 21.04 3.46 -20.32
N GLN A 13 20.69 4.74 -20.30
CA GLN A 13 20.50 5.56 -21.50
C GLN A 13 21.56 6.65 -21.62
N PRO A 14 21.99 7.02 -22.83
CA PRO A 14 22.93 8.11 -23.07
C PRO A 14 22.49 9.42 -22.41
N CYS A 15 23.42 10.09 -21.72
CA CYS A 15 23.18 11.38 -21.08
C CYS A 15 23.55 12.54 -22.01
N VAL A 16 22.63 13.48 -22.17
CA VAL A 16 22.80 14.67 -23.01
C VAL A 16 22.36 15.90 -22.26
N HIS A 17 23.14 16.97 -22.37
CA HIS A 17 22.80 18.26 -21.77
C HIS A 17 22.38 19.23 -22.86
N ALA A 18 21.26 19.93 -22.68
CA ALA A 18 20.81 20.97 -23.60
C ALA A 18 20.85 22.34 -22.91
N SER A 19 21.45 23.33 -23.57
CA SER A 19 21.64 24.69 -23.01
C SER A 19 21.31 25.80 -24.00
N GLY A 20 20.92 26.97 -23.50
CA GLY A 20 20.50 28.11 -24.32
C GLY A 20 18.99 28.15 -24.62
N LEU A 21 18.19 27.34 -23.93
CA LEU A 21 16.72 27.30 -24.05
C LEU A 21 16.00 27.85 -22.81
N LEU A 22 16.72 28.12 -21.71
CA LEU A 22 16.12 28.58 -20.46
C LEU A 22 15.91 30.10 -20.48
N PRO A 23 14.74 30.64 -20.08
CA PRO A 23 14.48 32.08 -20.10
C PRO A 23 15.44 32.91 -19.23
N ALA A 24 15.98 32.30 -18.16
CA ALA A 24 16.89 32.93 -17.22
C ALA A 24 18.39 32.87 -17.63
N ASP A 25 18.72 32.31 -18.81
CA ASP A 25 20.10 32.27 -19.31
C ASP A 25 20.60 33.66 -19.72
N THR A 26 21.85 33.97 -19.39
CA THR A 26 22.57 35.16 -19.88
C THR A 26 23.03 34.92 -21.32
N PRO A 27 22.65 35.79 -22.29
CA PRO A 27 23.17 35.67 -23.65
C PRO A 27 24.66 36.02 -23.69
N PRO A 28 25.44 35.39 -24.58
CA PRO A 28 26.80 35.83 -24.86
C PRO A 28 26.81 37.29 -25.36
N PRO A 29 27.86 38.06 -25.04
CA PRO A 29 27.94 39.47 -25.38
C PRO A 29 27.80 39.68 -26.90
N GLY A 30 26.92 40.60 -27.31
CA GLY A 30 26.68 40.94 -28.71
C GLY A 30 25.76 39.99 -29.48
N LEU A 31 25.24 38.92 -28.86
CA LEU A 31 24.36 37.93 -29.48
C LEU A 31 22.96 37.95 -28.87
N ALA A 32 21.98 37.62 -29.71
CA ALA A 32 20.59 37.57 -29.27
C ALA A 32 20.27 36.29 -28.50
N HIS A 33 19.48 36.44 -27.44
CA HIS A 33 19.04 35.33 -26.61
C HIS A 33 17.91 34.53 -27.29
N PRO A 34 18.06 33.20 -27.49
CA PRO A 34 17.07 32.36 -28.18
C PRO A 34 15.63 32.47 -27.65
N PRO A 35 15.34 32.31 -26.34
CA PRO A 35 13.97 32.38 -25.85
C PRO A 35 13.42 33.81 -25.81
N SER A 36 14.27 34.85 -25.90
CA SER A 36 13.81 36.24 -26.04
C SER A 36 13.39 36.56 -27.48
N LYS A 37 14.04 35.97 -28.49
CA LYS A 37 13.70 36.16 -29.91
C LYS A 37 12.62 35.20 -30.40
N HIS A 38 12.65 33.94 -29.97
CA HIS A 38 11.76 32.87 -30.45
C HIS A 38 11.16 32.07 -29.28
N PRO A 39 10.34 32.70 -28.42
CA PRO A 39 9.85 32.09 -27.18
C PRO A 39 9.03 30.81 -27.42
N ALA A 40 8.13 30.81 -28.41
CA ALA A 40 7.29 29.64 -28.70
C ALA A 40 8.09 28.42 -29.18
N LEU A 41 9.07 28.63 -30.06
CA LEU A 41 9.94 27.56 -30.56
C LEU A 41 10.87 27.03 -29.47
N CYS A 42 11.46 27.93 -28.67
CA CYS A 42 12.31 27.53 -27.55
C CYS A 42 11.52 26.78 -26.47
N ALA A 43 10.27 27.16 -26.19
CA ALA A 43 9.39 26.43 -25.30
C ALA A 43 9.08 25.03 -25.84
N ALA A 44 8.75 24.90 -27.13
CA ALA A 44 8.49 23.60 -27.76
C ALA A 44 9.73 22.69 -27.79
N LEU A 45 10.91 23.24 -28.08
CA LEU A 45 12.20 22.53 -28.01
C LEU A 45 12.55 22.13 -26.58
N ALA A 46 12.35 23.04 -25.62
CA ALA A 46 12.55 22.74 -24.21
C ALA A 46 11.62 21.63 -23.76
N GLU A 47 10.32 21.71 -24.06
CA GLU A 47 9.33 20.67 -23.73
C GLU A 47 9.67 19.31 -24.37
N ALA A 48 10.08 19.31 -25.65
CA ALA A 48 10.50 18.09 -26.33
C ALA A 48 11.76 17.45 -25.70
N LEU A 49 12.64 18.26 -25.10
CA LEU A 49 13.89 17.81 -24.47
C LEU A 49 13.78 17.65 -22.93
N ALA A 50 12.75 18.18 -22.27
CA ALA A 50 12.77 18.49 -20.84
C ALA A 50 12.76 17.27 -19.91
N PRO A 51 11.84 16.29 -20.01
CA PRO A 51 12.22 14.89 -19.75
C PRO A 51 11.21 13.84 -20.30
N ARG A 52 11.59 13.04 -21.30
CA ARG A 52 10.79 11.85 -21.71
C ARG A 52 11.27 10.50 -21.15
N THR A 53 12.26 10.45 -20.28
CA THR A 53 12.79 9.17 -19.79
C THR A 53 12.85 9.12 -18.28
N LYS A 54 11.74 8.70 -17.66
CA LYS A 54 11.82 8.03 -16.35
C LYS A 54 12.83 6.91 -16.48
N ALA A 55 13.73 6.82 -15.50
CA ALA A 55 14.57 5.65 -15.38
C ALA A 55 13.65 4.43 -15.26
N ALA A 56 13.63 3.60 -16.29
CA ALA A 56 12.75 2.44 -16.39
C ALA A 56 13.57 1.18 -16.20
N LEU A 57 12.97 0.16 -15.60
CA LEU A 57 13.57 -1.18 -15.52
C LEU A 57 13.69 -1.80 -16.92
N TRP A 58 12.68 -1.54 -17.75
CA TRP A 58 12.49 -2.10 -19.08
C TRP A 58 12.03 -1.04 -20.07
N THR A 59 12.63 -1.04 -21.26
CA THR A 59 12.15 -0.28 -22.42
C THR A 59 11.62 -1.27 -23.45
N ALA A 60 10.40 -1.06 -23.95
CA ALA A 60 9.79 -1.97 -24.91
C ALA A 60 10.64 -2.13 -26.17
N VAL A 61 10.83 -3.37 -26.61
CA VAL A 61 11.54 -3.70 -27.85
C VAL A 61 10.82 -3.03 -29.02
N GLY A 62 11.55 -2.24 -29.81
CA GLY A 62 11.01 -1.45 -30.92
C GLY A 62 10.66 0.01 -30.59
N ALA A 63 10.75 0.43 -29.32
CA ALA A 63 10.49 1.83 -28.91
C ALA A 63 11.61 2.82 -29.31
N GLY A 64 12.62 2.36 -30.06
CA GLY A 64 13.84 3.09 -30.40
C GLY A 64 14.78 3.28 -29.21
N GLN A 65 16.08 3.43 -29.46
CA GLN A 65 17.01 3.89 -28.43
C GLN A 65 16.60 5.30 -28.00
N ARG A 66 16.72 5.62 -26.71
CA ARG A 66 16.33 6.92 -26.18
C ARG A 66 17.52 7.59 -25.51
N VAL A 67 17.54 8.91 -25.60
CA VAL A 67 18.51 9.77 -24.91
C VAL A 67 17.85 10.41 -23.71
N ARG A 68 18.56 10.42 -22.57
CA ARG A 68 18.18 11.22 -21.41
C ARG A 68 18.75 12.63 -21.58
N ALA A 69 17.91 13.56 -22.01
CA ALA A 69 18.25 14.98 -22.11
C ALA A 69 17.94 15.73 -20.81
N THR A 70 18.87 16.58 -20.36
CA THR A 70 18.71 17.46 -19.20
C THR A 70 18.93 18.91 -19.64
N LEU A 71 17.96 19.78 -19.37
CA LEU A 71 18.11 21.22 -19.59
C LEU A 71 19.03 21.81 -18.52
N VAL A 72 20.04 22.56 -18.95
CA VAL A 72 21.04 23.17 -18.07
C VAL A 72 21.38 24.58 -18.55
N HIS A 73 21.76 25.42 -17.59
CA HIS A 73 22.19 26.78 -17.90
C HIS A 73 23.39 26.79 -18.85
N ARG A 74 23.49 27.86 -19.65
CA ARG A 74 24.60 28.06 -20.59
C ARG A 74 25.96 28.03 -19.89
N GLU A 75 26.07 28.64 -18.72
CA GLU A 75 27.29 28.72 -17.91
C GLU A 75 27.55 27.46 -17.05
N HIS A 76 26.73 26.41 -17.19
CA HIS A 76 26.91 25.18 -16.43
C HIS A 76 28.27 24.54 -16.71
N THR A 77 29.13 24.51 -15.69
CA THR A 77 30.45 23.88 -15.75
C THR A 77 30.37 22.42 -15.32
N LEU A 78 31.09 21.56 -16.06
CA LEU A 78 31.18 20.16 -15.70
C LEU A 78 32.08 19.99 -14.47
N PRO A 79 31.81 19.02 -13.58
CA PRO A 79 32.65 18.78 -12.42
C PRO A 79 34.11 18.50 -12.83
N PRO A 80 35.12 18.70 -11.97
CA PRO A 80 36.51 18.39 -12.30
C PRO A 80 36.78 16.88 -12.40
N ALA A 81 37.58 16.44 -13.37
CA ALA A 81 37.83 15.02 -13.63
C ALA A 81 38.66 14.33 -12.54
N ARG A 82 39.56 15.08 -11.91
CA ARG A 82 40.45 14.65 -10.83
C ARG A 82 40.44 15.72 -9.74
N MET A 83 40.45 15.29 -8.49
CA MET A 83 40.46 16.15 -7.30
C MET A 83 41.67 15.82 -6.44
N ARG A 84 42.14 16.79 -5.66
CA ARG A 84 43.13 16.58 -4.59
C ARG A 84 42.41 16.15 -3.31
N ALA A 85 43.02 15.27 -2.53
CA ALA A 85 42.47 14.83 -1.24
C ALA A 85 42.70 15.91 -0.16
N GLY A 86 41.99 15.79 0.97
CA GLY A 86 42.22 16.65 2.14
C GLY A 86 41.44 17.96 2.21
N LEU A 87 40.67 18.34 1.18
CA LEU A 87 39.90 19.61 1.16
C LEU A 87 38.89 19.79 2.30
N ARG A 88 38.40 18.68 2.87
CA ARG A 88 37.39 18.65 3.95
C ARG A 88 37.98 18.36 5.33
N VAL A 89 39.30 18.24 5.45
CA VAL A 89 39.95 17.92 6.72
C VAL A 89 40.23 19.23 7.46
N PRO A 90 39.72 19.40 8.71
CA PRO A 90 39.91 20.62 9.48
C PRO A 90 41.35 20.76 10.00
N ASP A 91 42.08 19.66 10.19
CA ASP A 91 43.48 19.67 10.60
C ASP A 91 44.41 20.01 9.42
N GLU A 92 45.11 21.13 9.53
CA GLU A 92 45.98 21.68 8.50
C GLU A 92 47.21 20.81 8.20
N ALA A 93 47.73 20.08 9.20
CA ALA A 93 48.87 19.18 8.99
C ALA A 93 48.46 17.98 8.14
N VAL A 94 47.33 17.36 8.48
CA VAL A 94 46.75 16.23 7.74
C VAL A 94 46.29 16.66 6.35
N ARG A 95 45.72 17.86 6.21
CA ARG A 95 45.35 18.44 4.93
C ARG A 95 46.55 18.57 3.99
N ARG A 96 47.71 19.02 4.48
CA ARG A 96 48.94 19.11 3.68
C ARG A 96 49.45 17.74 3.23
N THR A 97 49.46 16.74 4.11
CA THR A 97 49.85 15.36 3.75
C THR A 97 48.95 14.80 2.65
N LEU A 98 47.63 14.95 2.79
CA LEU A 98 46.67 14.46 1.79
C LEU A 98 46.71 15.25 0.48
N ALA A 99 46.97 16.55 0.54
CA ALA A 99 47.06 17.43 -0.63
C ALA A 99 48.35 17.21 -1.46
N ALA A 100 49.39 16.61 -0.86
CA ALA A 100 50.62 16.21 -1.54
C ALA A 100 50.43 15.00 -2.48
N LEU A 101 49.35 14.23 -2.30
CA LEU A 101 49.03 13.11 -3.18
C LEU A 101 48.64 13.58 -4.59
N PRO A 102 48.95 12.80 -5.64
CA PRO A 102 48.56 13.15 -7.01
C PRO A 102 47.03 13.20 -7.12
N PRO A 103 46.47 14.14 -7.91
CA PRO A 103 45.02 14.28 -8.05
C PRO A 103 44.42 13.04 -8.73
N ARG A 104 43.34 12.50 -8.15
CA ARG A 104 42.67 11.28 -8.62
C ARG A 104 41.17 11.49 -8.78
N SER A 105 40.49 10.57 -9.45
CA SER A 105 39.02 10.58 -9.50
C SER A 105 38.46 10.37 -8.08
N PRO A 106 37.47 11.16 -7.62
CA PRO A 106 36.88 11.01 -6.28
C PRO A 106 36.18 9.68 -6.06
N LEU A 107 35.74 9.03 -7.15
CA LEU A 107 35.15 7.69 -7.14
C LEU A 107 36.20 6.57 -7.31
N SER A 108 37.48 6.83 -7.05
CA SER A 108 38.53 5.81 -7.08
C SER A 108 38.66 5.14 -5.70
N PRO A 109 38.90 3.82 -5.62
CA PRO A 109 39.24 3.19 -4.33
C PRO A 109 40.58 3.71 -3.78
N LEU A 110 41.40 4.41 -4.59
CA LEU A 110 42.65 5.05 -4.17
C LEU A 110 42.51 6.54 -3.83
N PHE A 111 41.30 7.06 -3.66
CA PHE A 111 41.09 8.47 -3.29
C PHE A 111 40.70 8.57 -1.80
N PRO A 112 41.60 9.02 -0.92
CA PRO A 112 41.29 9.18 0.52
C PRO A 112 40.08 10.10 0.72
N GLY A 113 39.11 9.65 1.51
CA GLY A 113 37.85 10.37 1.76
C GLY A 113 36.78 10.15 0.69
N GLY A 114 37.03 9.33 -0.33
CA GLY A 114 36.03 8.90 -1.29
C GLY A 114 35.15 7.75 -0.77
N PRO A 115 33.94 7.55 -1.31
CA PRO A 115 32.98 6.55 -0.82
C PRO A 115 33.44 5.09 -1.00
N LEU A 116 34.43 4.87 -1.88
CA LEU A 116 34.97 3.57 -2.24
C LEU A 116 36.36 3.32 -1.65
N PHE A 117 36.91 4.29 -0.93
CA PHE A 117 38.20 4.12 -0.28
C PHE A 117 38.06 3.14 0.90
N PRO A 118 39.05 2.26 1.15
CA PRO A 118 40.20 1.92 0.29
C PRO A 118 39.96 0.77 -0.71
N ASP A 119 38.86 0.03 -0.54
CA ASP A 119 38.63 -1.31 -1.14
C ASP A 119 37.21 -1.54 -1.68
N GLY A 120 36.49 -0.49 -2.06
CA GLY A 120 35.14 -0.58 -2.64
C GLY A 120 35.11 -1.04 -4.10
N LEU A 121 34.06 -1.81 -4.46
CA LEU A 121 33.87 -2.44 -5.77
C LEU A 121 33.24 -1.54 -6.80
N VAL A 122 31.99 -1.08 -6.62
CA VAL A 122 31.25 -0.23 -7.56
C VAL A 122 30.26 0.60 -6.76
N THR A 123 30.18 1.90 -7.06
CA THR A 123 29.21 2.81 -6.42
C THR A 123 28.15 3.27 -7.42
N PRO A 124 26.87 3.38 -7.02
CA PRO A 124 25.82 3.98 -7.86
C PRO A 124 26.19 5.36 -8.40
N SER A 125 26.99 6.14 -7.65
CA SER A 125 27.48 7.46 -8.05
C SER A 125 28.31 7.44 -9.34
N TRP A 126 28.90 6.30 -9.72
CA TRP A 126 29.62 6.18 -10.99
C TRP A 126 28.66 6.15 -12.18
N ILE A 127 27.49 5.51 -12.02
CA ILE A 127 26.45 5.53 -13.05
C ILE A 127 25.86 6.93 -13.15
N ARG A 128 25.49 7.57 -12.02
CA ARG A 128 25.00 8.96 -12.01
C ARG A 128 25.98 9.95 -12.65
N LYS A 129 27.28 9.77 -12.42
CA LYS A 129 28.32 10.57 -13.09
C LYS A 129 28.16 10.56 -14.61
N HIS A 130 27.84 9.44 -15.22
CA HIS A 130 27.75 9.29 -16.67
C HIS A 130 26.30 9.29 -17.21
N GLY A 131 25.32 9.20 -16.33
CA GLY A 131 23.88 9.28 -16.63
C GLY A 131 23.25 10.64 -16.34
N GLU A 132 23.90 11.51 -15.57
CA GLU A 132 23.33 12.81 -15.13
C GLU A 132 24.35 13.97 -15.18
N TYR A 133 25.54 13.80 -14.59
CA TYR A 133 26.46 14.95 -14.39
C TYR A 133 27.41 15.22 -15.55
N VAL A 134 27.88 14.18 -16.23
CA VAL A 134 28.85 14.28 -17.33
C VAL A 134 28.19 13.76 -18.59
N PRO A 135 27.70 14.66 -19.46
CA PRO A 135 27.02 14.25 -20.68
C PRO A 135 28.02 13.69 -21.68
N ALA A 136 27.56 12.75 -22.51
CA ALA A 136 28.31 12.32 -23.68
C ALA A 136 28.30 13.42 -24.76
N VAL A 137 27.16 14.11 -24.90
CA VAL A 137 26.96 15.20 -25.87
C VAL A 137 26.33 16.42 -25.19
N ARG A 138 26.84 17.62 -25.50
CA ARG A 138 26.24 18.91 -25.15
C ARG A 138 25.55 19.49 -26.40
N LEU A 139 24.25 19.70 -26.33
CA LEU A 139 23.44 20.43 -27.31
C LEU A 139 23.37 21.90 -26.90
N ALA A 140 23.86 22.80 -27.74
CA ALA A 140 23.88 24.23 -27.48
C ALA A 140 23.09 24.99 -28.54
N PHE A 141 22.08 25.75 -28.11
CA PHE A 141 21.21 26.53 -28.99
C PHE A 141 21.68 27.99 -29.07
N PHE A 142 21.74 28.54 -30.28
CA PHE A 142 22.13 29.91 -30.58
C PHE A 142 21.20 30.53 -31.63
N CYS A 143 21.06 31.86 -31.63
CA CYS A 143 20.45 32.55 -32.77
C CYS A 143 21.49 32.78 -33.85
N MET A 144 21.13 32.50 -35.10
CA MET A 144 21.91 32.94 -36.25
C MET A 144 21.82 34.47 -36.37
N PRO A 145 22.93 35.20 -36.51
CA PRO A 145 22.88 36.65 -36.71
C PRO A 145 22.24 37.02 -38.06
N PRO A 146 21.41 38.08 -38.13
CA PRO A 146 20.79 38.51 -39.38
C PRO A 146 21.83 39.06 -40.38
N ASP A 147 21.55 38.95 -41.68
CA ASP A 147 22.38 39.48 -42.77
C ASP A 147 22.23 41.02 -42.90
N ASN A 148 22.87 41.75 -41.98
CA ASN A 148 22.94 43.23 -41.96
C ASN A 148 24.41 43.72 -42.06
N SER A 149 24.67 45.03 -41.99
CA SER A 149 26.04 45.59 -42.02
C SER A 149 27.00 45.04 -40.96
N ASP A 150 26.48 44.59 -39.81
CA ASP A 150 27.27 44.12 -38.65
C ASP A 150 27.47 42.60 -38.61
N THR A 151 27.21 41.90 -39.72
CA THR A 151 27.18 40.43 -39.78
C THR A 151 28.52 39.80 -39.36
N LEU A 152 29.64 40.36 -39.81
CA LEU A 152 30.99 39.84 -39.53
C LEU A 152 31.33 39.88 -38.03
N ALA A 153 30.99 40.97 -37.33
CA ALA A 153 31.26 41.13 -35.90
C ALA A 153 30.42 40.15 -35.06
N LYS A 154 29.15 39.96 -35.42
CA LYS A 154 28.24 39.02 -34.73
C LYS A 154 28.59 37.56 -35.02
N ASP A 155 29.06 37.24 -36.23
CA ASP A 155 29.58 35.91 -36.56
C ASP A 155 30.86 35.59 -35.80
N ALA A 156 31.77 36.57 -35.64
CA ALA A 156 32.96 36.42 -34.80
C ALA A 156 32.60 36.14 -33.34
N ALA A 157 31.63 36.87 -32.77
CA ALA A 157 31.14 36.63 -31.41
C ALA A 157 30.50 35.23 -31.25
N LEU A 158 29.78 34.74 -32.28
CA LEU A 158 29.22 33.38 -32.29
C LEU A 158 30.31 32.31 -32.31
N ILE A 159 31.34 32.50 -33.15
CA ILE A 159 32.50 31.59 -33.23
C ILE A 159 33.25 31.57 -31.88
N GLU A 160 33.49 32.72 -31.26
CA GLU A 160 34.16 32.83 -29.95
C GLU A 160 33.35 32.12 -28.85
N ALA A 161 32.03 32.31 -28.85
CA ALA A 161 31.14 31.65 -27.91
C ALA A 161 31.17 30.11 -28.04
N ILE A 162 31.14 29.60 -29.27
CA ILE A 162 31.19 28.15 -29.55
C ILE A 162 32.56 27.57 -29.18
N THR A 163 33.65 28.26 -29.53
CA THR A 163 35.02 27.79 -29.25
C THR A 163 35.31 27.77 -27.75
N THR A 164 34.85 28.77 -27.00
CA THR A 164 34.94 28.82 -25.54
C THR A 164 34.19 27.66 -24.89
N LEU A 165 32.96 27.40 -25.33
CA LEU A 165 32.18 26.26 -24.84
C LEU A 165 32.83 24.91 -25.18
N ARG A 166 33.40 24.76 -26.38
CA ARG A 166 34.15 23.54 -26.75
C ARG A 166 35.36 23.33 -25.84
N ALA A 167 36.11 24.40 -25.54
CA ALA A 167 37.28 24.33 -24.68
C ALA A 167 36.95 23.89 -23.26
N SER A 168 35.81 24.33 -22.70
CA SER A 168 35.37 23.91 -21.35
C SER A 168 34.95 22.44 -21.28
N LEU A 169 34.47 21.87 -22.39
CA LEU A 169 34.00 20.47 -22.49
C LEU A 169 35.13 19.46 -22.81
N ALA A 170 36.20 19.92 -23.47
CA ALA A 170 37.32 19.07 -23.91
C ALA A 170 37.97 18.22 -22.79
N PRO A 171 38.21 18.73 -21.55
CA PRO A 171 38.81 17.93 -20.48
C PRO A 171 38.00 16.69 -20.06
N ARG A 172 36.68 16.71 -20.32
CA ARG A 172 35.78 15.59 -20.04
C ARG A 172 35.57 14.66 -21.23
N GLY A 173 36.00 15.05 -22.43
CA GLY A 173 35.76 14.31 -23.66
C GLY A 173 34.29 14.33 -24.10
N THR A 174 33.55 15.38 -23.72
CA THR A 174 32.15 15.58 -24.11
C THR A 174 32.10 16.20 -25.51
N ARG A 175 31.25 15.66 -26.39
CA ARG A 175 31.06 16.18 -27.76
C ARG A 175 30.13 17.39 -27.76
N LEU A 176 30.38 18.38 -28.60
CA LEU A 176 29.56 19.58 -28.74
C LEU A 176 28.76 19.52 -30.06
N VAL A 177 27.46 19.77 -29.97
CA VAL A 177 26.56 19.97 -31.10
C VAL A 177 25.91 21.33 -30.95
N ALA A 178 26.09 22.20 -31.94
CA ALA A 178 25.49 23.53 -31.99
C ALA A 178 24.24 23.52 -32.90
N VAL A 179 23.15 24.11 -32.43
CA VAL A 179 21.92 24.31 -33.19
C VAL A 179 21.71 25.82 -33.37
N LEU A 180 21.64 26.26 -34.61
CA LEU A 180 21.47 27.66 -35.00
C LEU A 180 20.02 27.90 -35.41
N LEU A 181 19.31 28.75 -34.67
CA LEU A 181 17.96 29.19 -34.99
C LEU A 181 18.02 30.32 -36.01
N CYS A 182 17.43 30.11 -37.18
CA CYS A 182 17.56 30.97 -38.35
C CYS A 182 16.22 31.55 -38.74
N GLU A 183 16.20 32.83 -39.11
CA GLU A 183 14.99 33.47 -39.65
C GLU A 183 14.59 32.85 -41.00
N PRO A 184 13.29 32.79 -41.34
CA PRO A 184 12.81 32.03 -42.50
C PRO A 184 13.33 32.60 -43.83
N VAL A 185 13.47 33.93 -43.89
CA VAL A 185 14.01 34.66 -45.04
C VAL A 185 15.48 34.30 -45.27
N LEU A 186 16.27 34.30 -44.20
CA LEU A 186 17.68 33.88 -44.23
C LEU A 186 17.82 32.40 -44.61
N TYR A 187 16.91 31.56 -44.12
CA TYR A 187 16.91 30.14 -44.42
C TYR A 187 16.63 29.87 -45.91
N ALA A 188 15.66 30.57 -46.49
CA ALA A 188 15.28 30.46 -47.90
C ALA A 188 16.35 30.99 -48.88
N GLN A 189 17.22 31.91 -48.44
CA GLN A 189 18.29 32.49 -49.27
C GLN A 189 19.55 31.61 -49.38
N GLY A 190 19.63 30.49 -48.64
CA GLY A 190 20.76 29.55 -48.71
C GLY A 190 21.84 29.84 -47.66
N ILE A 191 21.67 29.26 -46.47
CA ILE A 191 22.50 29.46 -45.27
C ILE A 191 23.74 28.54 -45.21
N ASP A 192 23.78 27.50 -46.05
CA ASP A 192 24.77 26.41 -45.96
C ASP A 192 26.23 26.88 -46.02
N ALA A 193 26.53 27.88 -46.85
CA ALA A 193 27.88 28.45 -46.94
C ALA A 193 28.32 29.12 -45.63
N ARG A 194 27.41 29.87 -44.98
CA ARG A 194 27.67 30.60 -43.74
C ARG A 194 27.76 29.64 -42.53
N VAL A 195 26.92 28.61 -42.47
CA VAL A 195 27.05 27.51 -41.50
C VAL A 195 28.37 26.76 -41.66
N THR A 196 28.80 26.53 -42.92
CA THR A 196 30.08 25.88 -43.21
C THR A 196 31.26 26.75 -42.75
N HIS A 197 31.17 28.07 -42.92
CA HIS A 197 32.16 29.02 -42.39
C HIS A 197 32.25 28.95 -40.86
N VAL A 198 31.12 29.08 -40.15
CA VAL A 198 31.07 29.00 -38.67
C VAL A 198 31.62 27.65 -38.18
N ARG A 199 31.28 26.54 -38.85
CA ARG A 199 31.78 25.20 -38.50
C ARG A 199 33.30 25.10 -38.62
N ARG A 200 33.88 25.60 -39.73
CA ARG A 200 35.33 25.60 -39.96
C ARG A 200 36.06 26.53 -38.99
N ALA A 201 35.56 27.74 -38.81
CA ALA A 201 36.16 28.75 -37.93
C ALA A 201 36.12 28.32 -36.45
N ALA A 202 35.03 27.70 -36.00
CA ALA A 202 34.90 27.15 -34.64
C ALA A 202 35.63 25.81 -34.43
N ASN A 203 36.25 25.26 -35.49
CA ASN A 203 36.95 23.98 -35.51
C ASN A 203 36.06 22.83 -34.97
N LEU A 204 34.80 22.81 -35.38
CA LEU A 204 33.86 21.73 -35.10
C LEU A 204 34.01 20.61 -36.14
N ASP A 205 33.64 19.38 -35.77
CA ASP A 205 33.78 18.22 -36.67
C ASP A 205 33.07 18.45 -38.02
N THR A 206 33.73 18.02 -39.09
CA THR A 206 33.26 18.15 -40.48
C THR A 206 31.91 17.45 -40.70
N ARG A 207 31.59 16.42 -39.90
CA ARG A 207 30.32 15.67 -39.95
C ARG A 207 29.32 16.13 -38.88
N GLY A 208 28.45 17.09 -39.22
CA GLY A 208 27.18 17.27 -38.51
C GLY A 208 27.28 17.77 -37.06
N ALA A 209 28.24 18.64 -36.73
CA ALA A 209 28.30 19.29 -35.42
C ALA A 209 27.50 20.60 -35.33
N VAL A 210 27.10 21.18 -36.47
CA VAL A 210 26.30 22.41 -36.54
C VAL A 210 25.06 22.15 -37.39
N TYR A 211 23.88 22.36 -36.82
CA TYR A 211 22.58 22.24 -37.50
C TYR A 211 21.89 23.60 -37.56
N ALA A 212 21.19 23.88 -38.65
CA ALA A 212 20.34 25.06 -38.79
C ALA A 212 18.87 24.66 -38.72
N LEU A 213 18.08 25.42 -37.96
CA LEU A 213 16.63 25.24 -37.83
C LEU A 213 15.93 26.54 -38.23
N SER A 214 15.00 26.46 -39.18
CA SER A 214 14.16 27.60 -39.56
C SER A 214 13.12 27.90 -38.47
N THR A 215 12.94 29.17 -38.12
CA THR A 215 12.03 29.60 -37.04
C THR A 215 10.55 29.59 -37.44
N ALA A 216 10.22 29.50 -38.74
CA ALA A 216 8.84 29.37 -39.24
C ALA A 216 8.36 27.92 -39.38
N ALA A 217 9.28 26.94 -39.36
CA ALA A 217 8.98 25.54 -39.62
C ALA A 217 8.60 24.77 -38.35
N GLN A 218 7.59 25.23 -37.60
CA GLN A 218 7.08 24.47 -36.45
C GLN A 218 6.50 23.10 -36.87
N ALA A 219 5.99 22.99 -38.11
CA ALA A 219 5.48 21.74 -38.68
C ALA A 219 6.58 20.66 -38.85
N ASP A 220 7.81 21.06 -39.14
CA ASP A 220 8.95 20.16 -39.40
C ASP A 220 9.77 19.83 -38.14
N LEU A 221 9.37 20.41 -37.00
CA LEU A 221 10.04 20.19 -35.70
C LEU A 221 10.16 18.69 -35.33
N PRO A 222 9.14 17.83 -35.54
CA PRO A 222 9.26 16.39 -35.24
C PRO A 222 10.34 15.68 -36.08
N GLU A 223 10.43 16.01 -37.37
CA GLU A 223 11.44 15.43 -38.28
C GLU A 223 12.85 15.90 -37.89
N PHE A 224 13.00 17.19 -37.60
CA PHE A 224 14.25 17.75 -37.09
C PHE A 224 14.69 17.11 -35.78
N LEU A 225 13.77 16.95 -34.82
CA LEU A 225 14.06 16.29 -33.55
C LEU A 225 14.48 14.83 -33.75
N HIS A 226 13.85 14.10 -34.68
CA HIS A 226 14.25 12.75 -35.04
C HIS A 226 15.66 12.71 -35.65
N HIS A 227 15.99 13.66 -36.53
CA HIS A 227 17.33 13.79 -37.11
C HIS A 227 18.39 14.09 -36.04
N ILE A 228 18.16 15.10 -35.20
CA ILE A 228 19.07 15.45 -34.10
C ILE A 228 19.24 14.28 -33.16
N HIS A 229 18.15 13.62 -32.78
CA HIS A 229 18.19 12.48 -31.88
C HIS A 229 19.07 11.35 -32.42
N THR A 230 18.90 10.98 -33.70
CA THR A 230 19.75 9.96 -34.37
C THR A 230 21.23 10.35 -34.38
N ARG A 231 21.52 11.63 -34.62
CA ARG A 231 22.90 12.15 -34.65
C ARG A 231 23.54 12.21 -33.28
N VAL A 232 22.79 12.66 -32.29
CA VAL A 232 23.22 12.74 -30.89
C VAL A 232 23.50 11.34 -30.33
N LEU A 233 22.65 10.35 -30.64
CA LEU A 233 22.91 8.97 -30.29
C LEU A 233 24.23 8.46 -30.86
N ALA A 234 24.48 8.68 -32.15
CA ALA A 234 25.74 8.27 -32.78
C ALA A 234 26.97 8.90 -32.11
N LEU A 235 26.93 10.21 -31.84
CA LEU A 235 28.01 10.92 -31.16
C LEU A 235 28.19 10.46 -29.70
N ALA A 236 27.10 10.13 -29.01
CA ALA A 236 27.16 9.59 -27.67
C ALA A 236 27.84 8.21 -27.68
N HIS A 237 27.48 7.33 -28.62
CA HIS A 237 28.10 6.02 -28.77
C HIS A 237 29.60 6.13 -29.01
N ASP A 238 30.05 7.05 -29.87
CA ASP A 238 31.47 7.28 -30.12
C ASP A 238 32.21 7.74 -28.85
N ALA A 239 31.63 8.66 -28.08
CA ALA A 239 32.19 9.12 -26.81
C ALA A 239 32.32 7.98 -25.78
N TYR A 240 31.30 7.11 -25.68
CA TYR A 240 31.35 5.93 -24.81
C TYR A 240 32.35 4.88 -25.30
N ARG A 241 32.51 4.68 -26.61
CA ARG A 241 33.50 3.79 -27.20
C ARG A 241 34.93 4.24 -26.90
N GLU A 242 35.21 5.52 -27.02
CA GLU A 242 36.52 6.08 -26.63
C GLU A 242 36.79 5.93 -25.13
N ARG A 243 35.77 6.14 -24.29
CA ARG A 243 35.87 5.88 -22.85
C ARG A 243 36.16 4.41 -22.58
N ALA A 244 35.49 3.49 -23.27
CA ALA A 244 35.69 2.05 -23.12
C ALA A 244 37.13 1.65 -23.48
N ARG A 245 37.70 2.21 -24.57
CA ARG A 245 39.12 2.03 -24.92
C ARG A 245 40.04 2.50 -23.79
N SER A 246 39.76 3.65 -23.17
CA SER A 246 40.54 4.13 -22.02
C SER A 246 40.43 3.20 -20.81
N VAL A 247 39.25 2.63 -20.55
CA VAL A 247 39.05 1.67 -19.45
C VAL A 247 39.81 0.36 -19.72
N ARG A 248 39.78 -0.16 -20.96
CA ARG A 248 40.56 -1.34 -21.36
C ARG A 248 42.08 -1.12 -21.18
N ARG A 249 42.60 0.04 -21.58
CA ARG A 249 44.01 0.42 -21.34
C ARG A 249 44.33 0.53 -19.85
N HIS A 250 43.40 1.03 -19.04
CA HIS A 250 43.58 1.09 -17.59
C HIS A 250 43.58 -0.29 -16.95
N ARG A 251 42.71 -1.20 -17.42
CA ARG A 251 42.63 -2.59 -16.94
C ARG A 251 43.95 -3.34 -17.08
N ALA A 252 44.68 -3.14 -18.19
CA ALA A 252 46.01 -3.72 -18.38
C ALA A 252 47.05 -3.26 -17.34
N ARG A 253 46.76 -2.23 -16.53
CA ARG A 253 47.63 -1.68 -15.48
C ARG A 253 47.09 -1.89 -14.07
N CYS A 254 46.01 -2.67 -13.92
CA CYS A 254 45.41 -3.03 -12.64
C CYS A 254 45.71 -4.50 -12.31
N PRO A 255 46.03 -4.85 -11.05
CA PRO A 255 46.11 -3.96 -9.88
C PRO A 255 47.32 -2.99 -9.98
N PRO A 256 47.19 -1.76 -9.44
CA PRO A 256 48.28 -0.79 -9.45
C PRO A 256 49.45 -1.27 -8.60
N PRO A 257 50.70 -0.96 -9.00
CA PRO A 257 51.88 -1.42 -8.27
C PRO A 257 51.97 -0.81 -6.87
N PRO A 258 52.68 -1.45 -5.92
CA PRO A 258 52.81 -0.97 -4.54
C PRO A 258 53.32 0.47 -4.43
N SER A 259 54.17 0.91 -5.35
CA SER A 259 54.69 2.29 -5.42
C SER A 259 53.60 3.36 -5.56
N VAL A 260 52.43 3.00 -6.11
CA VAL A 260 51.28 3.91 -6.25
C VAL A 260 50.33 3.81 -5.05
N VAL A 261 50.22 2.63 -4.45
CA VAL A 261 49.22 2.31 -3.41
C VAL A 261 49.75 2.63 -2.01
N GLN A 262 51.00 2.26 -1.69
CA GLN A 262 51.57 2.44 -0.35
C GLN A 262 51.58 3.91 0.11
N PRO A 263 52.00 4.90 -0.71
CA PRO A 263 51.99 6.30 -0.27
C PRO A 263 50.58 6.80 0.06
N VAL A 264 49.56 6.31 -0.65
CA VAL A 264 48.16 6.67 -0.40
C VAL A 264 47.66 6.07 0.91
N LEU A 265 47.98 4.80 1.17
CA LEU A 265 47.59 4.13 2.42
C LEU A 265 48.31 4.72 3.62
N GLN A 266 49.60 5.06 3.50
CA GLN A 266 50.38 5.73 4.55
C GLN A 266 49.78 7.10 4.89
N ALA A 267 49.57 7.97 3.89
CA ALA A 267 48.96 9.27 4.10
C ALA A 267 47.54 9.19 4.70
N ALA A 268 46.76 8.17 4.32
CA ALA A 268 45.44 7.95 4.89
C ALA A 268 45.48 7.38 6.33
N ALA A 269 46.50 6.59 6.67
CA ALA A 269 46.72 6.09 8.02
C ALA A 269 47.15 7.22 8.97
N GLU A 270 48.04 8.12 8.52
CA GLU A 270 48.40 9.35 9.23
C GLU A 270 47.17 10.23 9.47
N ALA A 271 46.29 10.32 8.47
CA ALA A 271 45.02 11.02 8.57
C ALA A 271 43.94 10.30 9.41
N ARG A 272 44.25 9.15 10.02
CA ARG A 272 43.32 8.28 10.77
C ARG A 272 42.06 7.89 9.99
N MET A 273 42.16 7.83 8.66
CA MET A 273 41.05 7.47 7.76
C MET A 273 40.96 5.97 7.48
N LEU A 274 41.91 5.18 7.98
CA LEU A 274 41.99 3.73 7.82
C LEU A 274 41.91 3.03 9.17
N GLY A 275 41.13 1.96 9.24
CA GLY A 275 41.19 1.03 10.36
C GLY A 275 42.45 0.15 10.32
N PRO A 276 42.91 -0.41 11.44
CA PRO A 276 44.19 -1.13 11.56
C PRO A 276 44.31 -2.38 10.65
N ALA A 277 43.21 -2.89 10.10
CA ALA A 277 43.18 -4.09 9.24
C ALA A 277 42.70 -3.82 7.79
N GLN A 278 42.47 -2.56 7.40
CA GLN A 278 41.97 -2.24 6.07
C GLN A 278 43.09 -2.27 5.02
N ARG A 279 42.86 -3.00 3.92
CA ARG A 279 43.81 -3.16 2.81
C ARG A 279 43.26 -2.49 1.55
N ALA A 280 44.13 -2.29 0.56
CA ALA A 280 43.68 -1.84 -0.76
C ALA A 280 42.88 -2.92 -1.48
N LEU A 281 42.08 -2.50 -2.47
CA LEU A 281 41.33 -3.41 -3.33
C LEU A 281 42.24 -4.46 -4.00
N ASN A 282 41.86 -5.74 -3.85
CA ASN A 282 42.56 -6.89 -4.44
C ASN A 282 42.39 -6.97 -5.97
N ALA A 283 43.16 -7.84 -6.62
CA ALA A 283 43.13 -8.00 -8.08
C ALA A 283 41.74 -8.41 -8.63
N PRO A 284 41.04 -9.41 -8.04
CA PRO A 284 39.69 -9.76 -8.47
C PRO A 284 38.70 -8.58 -8.33
N GLY A 285 38.82 -7.80 -7.25
CA GLY A 285 37.98 -6.61 -7.06
C GLY A 285 38.21 -5.53 -8.12
N TRP A 286 39.45 -5.34 -8.58
CA TRP A 286 39.74 -4.47 -9.73
C TRP A 286 39.13 -5.02 -11.03
N ASN A 287 39.22 -6.33 -11.26
CA ASN A 287 38.63 -6.97 -12.43
C ASN A 287 37.11 -6.77 -12.48
N VAL A 288 36.39 -7.14 -11.42
CA VAL A 288 34.93 -6.94 -11.28
C VAL A 288 34.56 -5.50 -11.61
N ARG A 289 35.25 -4.53 -11.00
CA ARG A 289 35.00 -3.11 -11.18
C ARG A 289 35.20 -2.65 -12.62
N LEU A 290 36.17 -3.21 -13.34
CA LEU A 290 36.49 -2.82 -14.71
C LEU A 290 35.58 -3.50 -15.73
N PHE A 291 35.27 -4.79 -15.54
CA PHE A 291 34.27 -5.50 -16.32
C PHE A 291 32.90 -4.84 -16.23
N TYR A 292 32.44 -4.51 -15.01
CA TYR A 292 31.19 -3.79 -14.81
C TYR A 292 31.14 -2.47 -15.58
N LYS A 293 32.22 -1.68 -15.53
CA LYS A 293 32.30 -0.41 -16.25
C LYS A 293 32.27 -0.58 -17.75
N LEU A 294 32.93 -1.61 -18.28
CA LEU A 294 32.89 -1.93 -19.70
C LEU A 294 31.48 -2.36 -20.13
N GLY A 295 30.83 -3.22 -19.34
CA GLY A 295 29.44 -3.62 -19.56
C GLY A 295 28.49 -2.42 -19.57
N ALA A 296 28.62 -1.50 -18.61
CA ALA A 296 27.81 -0.29 -18.56
C ALA A 296 28.05 0.66 -19.75
N LEU A 297 29.30 0.78 -20.21
CA LEU A 297 29.64 1.54 -21.41
C LEU A 297 29.08 0.92 -22.68
N ALA A 298 29.04 -0.41 -22.77
CA ALA A 298 28.39 -1.12 -23.87
C ALA A 298 26.85 -1.01 -23.79
N GLU A 299 26.27 -1.05 -22.59
CA GLU A 299 24.82 -0.86 -22.39
C GLU A 299 24.38 0.55 -22.84
N TRP A 300 25.14 1.61 -22.50
CA TRP A 300 24.87 2.96 -23.03
C TRP A 300 25.03 3.08 -24.55
N GLN A 301 25.80 2.19 -25.18
CA GLN A 301 25.90 2.11 -26.64
C GLN A 301 24.78 1.26 -27.26
N ALA A 302 23.93 0.65 -26.41
CA ALA A 302 22.98 -0.38 -26.78
C ALA A 302 23.61 -1.55 -27.56
N ASP A 303 24.90 -1.82 -27.32
CA ASP A 303 25.57 -3.05 -27.73
C ASP A 303 25.30 -4.10 -26.64
N TYR A 304 24.11 -4.70 -26.72
CA TYR A 304 23.62 -5.63 -25.70
C TYR A 304 24.42 -6.93 -25.63
N ASP A 305 25.10 -7.33 -26.71
CA ASP A 305 25.93 -8.54 -26.73
C ASP A 305 27.29 -8.31 -26.06
N GLU A 306 27.98 -7.20 -26.35
CA GLU A 306 29.19 -6.82 -25.60
C GLU A 306 28.85 -6.56 -24.13
N ALA A 307 27.74 -5.87 -23.86
CA ALA A 307 27.29 -5.61 -22.50
C ALA A 307 27.06 -6.91 -21.72
N ARG A 308 26.39 -7.88 -22.33
CA ARG A 308 26.13 -9.19 -21.75
C ARG A 308 27.43 -9.91 -21.42
N SER A 309 28.35 -10.04 -22.38
CA SER A 309 29.64 -10.71 -22.17
C SER A 309 30.45 -10.06 -21.03
N MET A 310 30.54 -8.73 -21.00
CA MET A 310 31.27 -8.03 -19.94
C MET A 310 30.59 -8.14 -18.57
N TYR A 311 29.25 -8.19 -18.51
CA TYR A 311 28.54 -8.42 -17.26
C TYR A 311 28.61 -9.88 -16.79
N GLU A 312 28.62 -10.86 -17.70
CA GLU A 312 28.85 -12.27 -17.37
C GLU A 312 30.24 -12.47 -16.75
N ASP A 313 31.27 -11.86 -17.34
CA ASP A 313 32.63 -11.88 -16.79
C ASP A 313 32.72 -11.16 -15.43
N ALA A 314 32.03 -10.02 -15.28
CA ALA A 314 31.95 -9.33 -13.98
C ALA A 314 31.28 -10.20 -12.91
N TYR A 315 30.21 -10.89 -13.28
CA TYR A 315 29.46 -11.76 -12.37
C TYR A 315 30.26 -13.00 -11.98
N ARG A 316 30.91 -13.66 -12.95
CA ARG A 316 31.77 -14.82 -12.71
C ARG A 316 32.94 -14.45 -11.80
N GLU A 317 33.65 -13.37 -12.09
CA GLU A 317 34.76 -12.90 -11.24
C GLU A 317 34.27 -12.54 -9.83
N LEU A 318 33.08 -11.94 -9.70
CA LEU A 318 32.51 -11.56 -8.40
C LEU A 318 32.12 -12.78 -7.55
N MET A 319 31.37 -13.72 -8.13
CA MET A 319 30.82 -14.87 -7.41
C MET A 319 31.83 -16.00 -7.24
N ASP A 320 32.61 -16.31 -8.26
CA ASP A 320 33.51 -17.48 -8.25
C ASP A 320 34.89 -17.18 -7.68
N VAL A 321 35.36 -15.93 -7.76
CA VAL A 321 36.70 -15.54 -7.29
C VAL A 321 36.60 -14.62 -6.08
N TYR A 322 36.06 -13.41 -6.26
CA TYR A 322 36.09 -12.37 -5.23
C TYR A 322 35.39 -12.80 -3.94
N LEU A 323 34.13 -13.23 -4.00
CA LEU A 323 33.38 -13.62 -2.80
C LEU A 323 33.93 -14.88 -2.11
N ARG A 324 34.56 -15.80 -2.87
CA ARG A 324 35.17 -17.01 -2.30
C ARG A 324 36.49 -16.72 -1.58
N GLU A 325 37.29 -15.79 -2.12
CA GLU A 325 38.59 -15.42 -1.55
C GLU A 325 38.50 -14.38 -0.43
N THR A 326 37.44 -13.57 -0.39
CA THR A 326 37.33 -12.50 0.60
C THR A 326 36.94 -13.01 1.99
N PRO A 327 37.60 -12.54 3.07
CA PRO A 327 37.34 -13.00 4.43
C PRO A 327 36.07 -12.39 5.05
N PHE A 328 35.43 -11.43 4.38
CA PHE A 328 34.31 -10.69 4.93
C PHE A 328 32.99 -11.42 4.67
N ARG A 329 32.22 -11.64 5.74
CA ARG A 329 30.88 -12.25 5.71
C ARG A 329 29.81 -11.22 6.10
N PRO A 330 28.52 -11.43 5.76
CA PRO A 330 27.45 -10.58 6.27
C PRO A 330 27.49 -10.48 7.80
N PRO A 331 27.24 -9.30 8.40
CA PRO A 331 26.74 -8.07 7.80
C PRO A 331 27.85 -7.07 7.38
N ALA A 332 29.09 -7.52 7.12
CA ALA A 332 30.18 -6.62 6.76
C ALA A 332 29.83 -5.76 5.53
N ARG A 333 30.11 -4.45 5.60
CA ARG A 333 29.74 -3.47 4.55
C ARG A 333 30.18 -3.89 3.15
N ARG A 334 31.38 -4.45 2.99
CA ARG A 334 31.92 -4.91 1.69
C ARG A 334 31.23 -6.15 1.16
N CYS A 335 30.83 -7.06 2.06
CA CYS A 335 30.03 -8.22 1.67
C CYS A 335 28.66 -7.77 1.16
N VAL A 336 27.99 -6.85 1.86
CA VAL A 336 26.70 -6.28 1.43
C VAL A 336 26.84 -5.53 0.11
N GLU A 337 27.92 -4.76 -0.09
CA GLU A 337 28.22 -4.10 -1.36
C GLU A 337 28.35 -5.11 -2.52
N ALA A 338 29.05 -6.23 -2.29
CA ALA A 338 29.22 -7.30 -3.28
C ALA A 338 27.90 -8.04 -3.56
N GLN A 339 27.08 -8.31 -2.55
CA GLN A 339 25.74 -8.90 -2.71
C GLN A 339 24.84 -8.03 -3.58
N ILE A 340 24.76 -6.73 -3.27
CA ILE A 340 24.01 -5.76 -4.08
C ILE A 340 24.49 -5.74 -5.52
N LEU A 341 25.82 -5.79 -5.73
CA LEU A 341 26.39 -5.82 -7.07
C LEU A 341 26.04 -7.12 -7.81
N ALA A 342 26.05 -8.28 -7.13
CA ALA A 342 25.69 -9.56 -7.72
C ALA A 342 24.22 -9.60 -8.17
N ASP A 343 23.30 -9.14 -7.32
CA ASP A 343 21.87 -9.10 -7.63
C ASP A 343 21.57 -8.19 -8.81
N THR A 344 22.20 -7.00 -8.83
CA THR A 344 22.02 -6.03 -9.90
C THR A 344 22.65 -6.50 -11.22
N LEU A 345 23.77 -7.23 -11.17
CA LEU A 345 24.36 -7.88 -12.35
C LEU A 345 23.43 -8.96 -12.92
N VAL A 346 22.85 -9.82 -12.07
CA VAL A 346 21.94 -10.87 -12.52
C VAL A 346 20.68 -10.28 -13.12
N LEU A 347 20.12 -9.25 -12.50
CA LEU A 347 18.99 -8.53 -13.08
C LEU A 347 19.32 -7.98 -14.48
N LYS A 348 20.51 -7.37 -14.64
CA LYS A 348 20.99 -6.88 -15.95
C LYS A 348 21.13 -8.02 -16.95
N LEU A 349 21.72 -9.16 -16.57
CA LEU A 349 21.89 -10.33 -17.44
C LEU A 349 20.55 -10.93 -17.86
N VAL A 350 19.64 -11.16 -16.91
CA VAL A 350 18.27 -11.62 -17.17
C VAL A 350 17.58 -10.69 -18.17
N ARG A 351 17.64 -9.37 -17.94
CA ARG A 351 17.08 -8.38 -18.87
C ARG A 351 17.71 -8.47 -20.26
N LEU A 352 19.03 -8.57 -20.36
CA LEU A 352 19.75 -8.66 -21.65
C LEU A 352 19.42 -9.95 -22.40
N HIS A 353 19.17 -11.07 -21.70
CA HIS A 353 18.69 -12.31 -22.32
C HIS A 353 17.25 -12.16 -22.83
N LEU A 354 16.38 -11.45 -22.11
CA LEU A 354 15.03 -11.14 -22.56
C LEU A 354 15.04 -10.24 -23.80
N TYR A 355 15.90 -9.22 -23.87
CA TYR A 355 16.10 -8.42 -25.08
C TYR A 355 16.61 -9.25 -26.27
N GLY A 356 17.44 -10.27 -26.01
CA GLY A 356 17.87 -11.24 -27.02
C GLY A 356 16.84 -12.32 -27.36
N ALA A 357 15.60 -12.23 -26.88
CA ALA A 357 14.56 -13.25 -27.04
C ALA A 357 14.99 -14.66 -26.58
N HIS A 358 15.79 -14.75 -25.52
CA HIS A 358 16.30 -16.00 -24.94
C HIS A 358 15.76 -16.23 -23.52
N PRO A 359 14.44 -16.49 -23.35
CA PRO A 359 13.81 -16.64 -22.04
C PRO A 359 14.35 -17.80 -21.20
N VAL A 360 14.69 -18.91 -21.86
CA VAL A 360 15.26 -20.10 -21.19
C VAL A 360 16.61 -19.76 -20.56
N ARG A 361 17.43 -18.95 -21.24
CA ARG A 361 18.71 -18.48 -20.68
C ARG A 361 18.49 -17.48 -19.54
N ALA A 362 17.47 -16.63 -19.65
CA ALA A 362 17.11 -15.71 -18.58
C ALA A 362 16.70 -16.48 -17.29
N GLN A 363 15.88 -17.51 -17.42
CA GLN A 363 15.51 -18.39 -16.31
C GLN A 363 16.73 -19.14 -15.76
N ALA A 364 17.53 -19.78 -16.63
CA ALA A 364 18.73 -20.51 -16.21
C ALA A 364 19.75 -19.60 -15.49
N GLN A 365 19.90 -18.33 -15.92
CA GLN A 365 20.75 -17.35 -15.26
C GLN A 365 20.27 -17.02 -13.85
N LEU A 366 18.95 -16.90 -13.64
CA LEU A 366 18.38 -16.72 -12.30
C LEU A 366 18.62 -17.97 -11.45
N GLU A 367 18.31 -19.16 -11.96
CA GLU A 367 18.52 -20.43 -11.23
C GLU A 367 19.99 -20.64 -10.83
N GLN A 368 20.92 -20.35 -11.74
CA GLN A 368 22.35 -20.38 -11.46
C GLN A 368 22.72 -19.39 -10.34
N HIS A 369 22.11 -18.20 -10.33
CA HIS A 369 22.35 -17.23 -9.28
C HIS A 369 21.82 -17.69 -7.93
N MET A 370 20.62 -18.28 -7.87
CA MET A 370 20.06 -18.83 -6.64
C MET A 370 20.96 -19.95 -6.07
N ALA A 371 21.45 -20.83 -6.94
CA ALA A 371 22.40 -21.89 -6.57
C ALA A 371 23.76 -21.34 -6.10
N ALA A 372 24.25 -20.26 -6.73
CA ALA A 372 25.49 -19.60 -6.33
C ALA A 372 25.36 -18.91 -4.95
N ILE A 373 24.22 -18.26 -4.68
CA ILE A 373 23.89 -17.71 -3.34
C ILE A 373 23.89 -18.85 -2.32
N ASP A 374 23.25 -19.97 -2.64
CA ASP A 374 23.17 -21.13 -1.74
C ASP A 374 24.55 -21.69 -1.40
N ALA A 375 25.39 -21.92 -2.42
CA ALA A 375 26.75 -22.41 -2.23
C ALA A 375 27.60 -21.43 -1.40
N GLN A 376 27.47 -20.12 -1.64
CA GLN A 376 28.23 -19.10 -0.94
C GLN A 376 27.78 -18.96 0.53
N CYS A 377 26.47 -18.95 0.78
CA CYS A 377 25.94 -18.90 2.14
C CYS A 377 26.24 -20.18 2.93
N ALA A 378 26.26 -21.34 2.27
CA ALA A 378 26.68 -22.59 2.88
C ALA A 378 28.17 -22.54 3.29
N LEU A 379 29.04 -22.00 2.44
CA LEU A 379 30.46 -21.80 2.76
C LEU A 379 30.65 -20.88 3.98
N TRP A 380 29.85 -19.82 4.08
CA TRP A 380 29.88 -18.90 5.21
C TRP A 380 29.21 -19.44 6.49
N GLY A 381 28.42 -20.51 6.38
CA GLY A 381 27.62 -21.04 7.49
C GLY A 381 26.50 -20.10 7.95
N VAL A 382 25.99 -19.23 7.07
CA VAL A 382 24.93 -18.25 7.40
C VAL A 382 23.60 -18.63 6.76
N VAL A 383 22.58 -18.89 7.60
CA VAL A 383 21.28 -19.41 7.16
C VAL A 383 20.21 -18.31 6.99
N PRO A 384 19.95 -17.39 7.96
CA PRO A 384 18.89 -16.40 7.78
C PRO A 384 19.21 -15.39 6.67
N GLU A 385 20.48 -15.01 6.50
CA GLU A 385 20.93 -14.10 5.44
C GLU A 385 20.80 -14.72 4.05
N ARG A 386 20.95 -16.04 3.93
CA ARG A 386 20.73 -16.78 2.68
C ARG A 386 19.33 -16.51 2.14
N TRP A 387 18.33 -16.75 2.98
CA TRP A 387 16.92 -16.57 2.61
C TRP A 387 16.58 -15.11 2.32
N ALA A 388 17.12 -14.17 3.11
CA ALA A 388 16.93 -12.75 2.86
C ALA A 388 17.56 -12.30 1.53
N TRP A 389 18.72 -12.83 1.15
CA TRP A 389 19.37 -12.53 -0.13
C TRP A 389 18.53 -13.08 -1.30
N GLN A 390 18.17 -14.36 -1.24
CA GLN A 390 17.33 -15.01 -2.27
C GLN A 390 15.98 -14.33 -2.46
N ALA A 391 15.31 -13.95 -1.37
CA ALA A 391 14.02 -13.27 -1.43
C ALA A 391 14.09 -11.97 -2.23
N LYS A 392 15.16 -11.18 -2.03
CA LYS A 392 15.37 -9.93 -2.74
C LYS A 392 15.68 -10.15 -4.23
N ALA A 393 16.47 -11.17 -4.56
CA ALA A 393 16.77 -11.53 -5.95
C ALA A 393 15.49 -11.91 -6.72
N TYR A 394 14.64 -12.77 -6.14
CA TYR A 394 13.33 -13.11 -6.74
C TYR A 394 12.43 -11.87 -6.87
N GLY A 395 12.35 -11.03 -5.84
CA GLY A 395 11.54 -9.81 -5.87
C GLY A 395 11.98 -8.83 -6.95
N LEU A 396 13.29 -8.66 -7.16
CA LEU A 396 13.83 -7.82 -8.24
C LEU A 396 13.44 -8.34 -9.63
N VAL A 397 13.57 -9.64 -9.88
CA VAL A 397 13.21 -10.23 -11.17
C VAL A 397 11.70 -10.24 -11.38
N ALA A 398 10.90 -10.38 -10.31
CA ALA A 398 9.44 -10.25 -10.39
C ALA A 398 9.02 -8.84 -10.86
N GLU A 399 9.65 -7.79 -10.33
CA GLU A 399 9.40 -6.41 -10.78
C GLU A 399 9.80 -6.18 -12.25
N LEU A 400 10.87 -6.82 -12.72
CA LEU A 400 11.23 -6.81 -14.13
C LEU A 400 10.17 -7.53 -14.97
N ALA A 401 9.70 -8.70 -14.56
CA ALA A 401 8.66 -9.46 -15.27
C ALA A 401 7.33 -8.69 -15.33
N HIS A 402 6.98 -7.97 -14.27
CA HIS A 402 5.80 -7.09 -14.23
C HIS A 402 5.89 -5.95 -15.27
N THR A 403 7.07 -5.35 -15.42
CA THR A 403 7.29 -4.20 -16.33
C THR A 403 7.59 -4.60 -17.79
N ALA A 404 8.04 -5.83 -18.03
CA ALA A 404 8.31 -6.39 -19.35
C ALA A 404 7.14 -7.28 -19.82
N PRO A 405 6.08 -6.71 -20.45
CA PRO A 405 4.92 -7.49 -20.84
C PRO A 405 5.31 -8.61 -21.80
N ARG A 406 4.98 -9.85 -21.42
CA ARG A 406 5.30 -11.10 -22.14
C ARG A 406 6.80 -11.44 -22.15
N ALA A 407 7.42 -11.57 -20.99
CA ALA A 407 8.64 -12.36 -20.83
C ALA A 407 8.26 -13.86 -20.75
N PRO A 408 8.23 -14.63 -21.88
CA PRO A 408 7.98 -16.07 -21.79
C PRO A 408 8.97 -16.70 -20.80
N GLY A 409 8.55 -17.70 -20.03
CA GLY A 409 9.41 -18.39 -19.05
C GLY A 409 9.60 -17.70 -17.69
N LEU A 410 9.27 -16.41 -17.54
CA LEU A 410 9.31 -15.72 -16.24
C LEU A 410 7.89 -15.32 -15.81
N ASP A 411 7.32 -16.12 -14.91
CA ASP A 411 5.98 -15.89 -14.38
C ASP A 411 6.06 -15.01 -13.12
N GLU A 412 5.54 -13.78 -13.22
CA GLU A 412 5.50 -12.79 -12.14
C GLU A 412 4.93 -13.37 -10.84
N GLY A 413 3.78 -14.05 -10.92
CA GLY A 413 3.11 -14.60 -9.75
C GLY A 413 3.95 -15.68 -9.08
N VAL A 414 4.63 -16.51 -9.88
CA VAL A 414 5.55 -17.54 -9.38
C VAL A 414 6.79 -16.93 -8.73
N LEU A 415 7.36 -15.86 -9.31
CA LEU A 415 8.54 -15.19 -8.75
C LEU A 415 8.24 -14.52 -7.40
N TYR A 416 7.13 -13.77 -7.30
CA TYR A 416 6.69 -13.20 -6.01
C TYR A 416 6.38 -14.29 -4.98
N TYR A 417 5.82 -15.41 -5.43
CA TYR A 417 5.56 -16.54 -4.57
C TYR A 417 6.86 -17.15 -4.02
N HIS A 418 7.89 -17.36 -4.84
CA HIS A 418 9.21 -17.83 -4.37
C HIS A 418 9.87 -16.82 -3.43
N ALA A 419 9.79 -15.51 -3.72
CA ALA A 419 10.27 -14.48 -2.81
C ALA A 419 9.61 -14.58 -1.42
N ALA A 420 8.29 -14.80 -1.39
CA ALA A 420 7.56 -15.03 -0.15
C ALA A 420 8.02 -16.29 0.59
N LEU A 421 8.31 -17.39 -0.13
CA LEU A 421 8.82 -18.61 0.50
C LEU A 421 10.17 -18.37 1.18
N CYS A 422 11.06 -17.65 0.51
CA CYS A 422 12.34 -17.27 1.09
C CYS A 422 12.12 -16.40 2.35
N HIS A 423 11.22 -15.41 2.33
CA HIS A 423 10.89 -14.64 3.53
C HIS A 423 10.30 -15.49 4.67
N LEU A 424 9.52 -16.53 4.34
CA LEU A 424 8.98 -17.46 5.33
C LEU A 424 10.03 -18.36 5.94
N GLU A 425 10.98 -18.86 5.16
CA GLU A 425 12.12 -19.62 5.70
C GLU A 425 13.05 -18.72 6.51
N ALA A 426 13.23 -17.45 6.10
CA ALA A 426 13.95 -16.46 6.90
C ALA A 426 13.32 -16.28 8.28
N LEU A 427 11.98 -16.21 8.37
CA LEU A 427 11.22 -16.13 9.63
C LEU A 427 11.38 -17.38 10.51
N ARG A 428 11.61 -18.55 9.92
CA ARG A 428 11.86 -19.80 10.67
C ARG A 428 13.27 -19.83 11.24
N CYS A 429 14.24 -19.25 10.52
CA CYS A 429 15.66 -19.24 10.93
C CYS A 429 16.00 -18.09 11.88
N ALA A 430 15.35 -16.94 11.73
CA ALA A 430 15.47 -15.77 12.60
C ALA A 430 14.07 -15.19 12.77
N ALA A 431 13.74 -14.61 13.93
CA ALA A 431 12.39 -14.10 14.20
C ALA A 431 12.20 -12.57 13.98
N PRO A 432 12.56 -11.93 12.84
CA PRO A 432 12.24 -10.53 12.63
C PRO A 432 10.83 -10.36 12.07
N ASP A 433 9.97 -9.60 12.76
CA ASP A 433 8.61 -9.28 12.29
C ASP A 433 8.59 -8.63 10.89
N THR A 434 9.66 -7.93 10.51
CA THR A 434 9.83 -7.32 9.18
C THR A 434 9.80 -8.33 8.03
N ALA A 435 10.27 -9.56 8.25
CA ALA A 435 10.21 -10.61 7.23
C ALA A 435 8.77 -11.14 7.05
N ARG A 436 7.91 -11.05 8.07
CA ARG A 436 6.49 -11.43 7.98
C ARG A 436 5.73 -10.45 7.11
N ASP A 437 5.93 -9.15 7.32
CA ASP A 437 5.29 -8.12 6.49
C ASP A 437 5.76 -8.21 5.04
N ALA A 438 7.04 -8.50 4.80
CA ALA A 438 7.58 -8.73 3.47
C ALA A 438 6.98 -9.97 2.80
N ALA A 439 6.85 -11.09 3.54
CA ALA A 439 6.20 -12.32 3.05
C ALA A 439 4.74 -12.07 2.68
N VAL A 440 3.99 -11.37 3.54
CA VAL A 440 2.59 -10.99 3.33
C VAL A 440 2.44 -10.14 2.06
N SER A 441 3.29 -9.12 1.90
CA SER A 441 3.30 -8.25 0.71
C SER A 441 3.54 -9.07 -0.57
N CYS A 442 4.56 -9.94 -0.58
CA CYS A 442 4.86 -10.79 -1.73
C CYS A 442 3.75 -11.81 -2.02
N LEU A 443 3.13 -12.41 -1.01
CA LEU A 443 2.00 -13.33 -1.18
C LEU A 443 0.76 -12.63 -1.72
N SER A 444 0.49 -11.40 -1.30
CA SER A 444 -0.60 -10.59 -1.85
C SER A 444 -0.34 -10.27 -3.33
N ALA A 445 0.87 -9.84 -3.68
CA ALA A 445 1.25 -9.60 -5.08
C ALA A 445 1.12 -10.87 -5.94
N ALA A 446 1.57 -12.03 -5.42
CA ALA A 446 1.40 -13.31 -6.09
C ALA A 446 -0.08 -13.70 -6.27
N TYR A 447 -0.91 -13.51 -5.23
CA TYR A 447 -2.35 -13.76 -5.28
C TYR A 447 -3.03 -12.91 -6.36
N ASP A 448 -2.73 -11.61 -6.41
CA ASP A 448 -3.28 -10.69 -7.40
C ASP A 448 -2.81 -11.04 -8.82
N ALA A 449 -1.53 -11.36 -9.01
CA ALA A 449 -1.00 -11.81 -10.30
C ALA A 449 -1.67 -13.11 -10.79
N PHE A 450 -1.87 -14.10 -9.90
CA PHE A 450 -2.58 -15.34 -10.24
C PHE A 450 -4.07 -15.10 -10.55
N ARG A 451 -4.70 -14.16 -9.86
CA ARG A 451 -6.08 -13.76 -10.12
C ARG A 451 -6.24 -13.06 -11.46
N LEU A 452 -5.34 -12.12 -11.78
CA LEU A 452 -5.33 -11.39 -13.05
C LEU A 452 -5.07 -12.34 -14.24
N THR A 453 -4.21 -13.34 -14.07
CA THR A 453 -3.92 -14.39 -15.06
C THR A 453 -4.94 -15.54 -15.08
N GLN A 454 -6.04 -15.43 -14.31
CA GLN A 454 -7.13 -16.42 -14.24
C GLN A 454 -6.68 -17.83 -13.76
N ARG A 455 -5.61 -17.93 -12.97
CA ARG A 455 -5.10 -19.18 -12.41
C ARG A 455 -5.64 -19.43 -11.00
N VAL A 456 -6.94 -19.75 -10.91
CA VAL A 456 -7.71 -19.83 -9.65
C VAL A 456 -7.09 -20.77 -8.61
N ARG A 457 -6.56 -21.94 -9.02
CA ARG A 457 -5.91 -22.89 -8.09
C ARG A 457 -4.67 -22.30 -7.41
N LEU A 458 -3.82 -21.61 -8.17
CA LEU A 458 -2.62 -20.96 -7.64
C LEU A 458 -2.98 -19.76 -6.75
N ALA A 459 -4.03 -19.02 -7.10
CA ALA A 459 -4.56 -17.96 -6.24
C ALA A 459 -5.03 -18.51 -4.89
N HIS A 460 -5.79 -19.61 -4.86
CA HIS A 460 -6.18 -20.27 -3.61
C HIS A 460 -4.98 -20.80 -2.83
N TRP A 461 -3.97 -21.36 -3.51
CA TRP A 461 -2.74 -21.79 -2.87
C TRP A 461 -1.98 -20.63 -2.20
N ALA A 462 -1.84 -19.50 -2.88
CA ALA A 462 -1.26 -18.28 -2.31
C ALA A 462 -2.09 -17.75 -1.13
N ALA A 463 -3.43 -17.78 -1.23
CA ALA A 463 -4.33 -17.35 -0.17
C ALA A 463 -4.25 -18.23 1.10
N VAL A 464 -4.13 -19.56 0.96
CA VAL A 464 -3.91 -20.45 2.11
C VAL A 464 -2.60 -20.10 2.80
N ARG A 465 -1.51 -19.92 2.04
CA ARG A 465 -0.23 -19.54 2.64
C ARG A 465 -0.31 -18.19 3.32
N LEU A 466 -0.93 -17.19 2.68
CA LEU A 466 -1.16 -15.88 3.28
C LEU A 466 -1.92 -16.01 4.61
N ALA A 467 -2.96 -16.84 4.67
CA ALA A 467 -3.68 -17.11 5.90
C ALA A 467 -2.80 -17.74 6.99
N LEU A 468 -1.99 -18.74 6.62
CA LEU A 468 -1.04 -19.37 7.56
C LEU A 468 0.03 -18.39 8.06
N THR A 469 0.43 -17.40 7.23
CA THR A 469 1.36 -16.34 7.67
C THR A 469 0.71 -15.37 8.67
N TYR A 470 -0.59 -15.11 8.53
CA TYR A 470 -1.34 -14.27 9.45
C TYR A 470 -1.67 -14.99 10.75
N LEU A 471 -1.86 -16.31 10.73
CA LEU A 471 -2.32 -17.10 11.87
C LEU A 471 -1.64 -16.76 13.21
N PRO A 472 -0.30 -16.71 13.34
CA PRO A 472 0.34 -16.41 14.63
C PRO A 472 0.17 -14.97 15.12
N ALA A 473 -0.09 -14.00 14.24
CA ALA A 473 -0.10 -12.57 14.59
C ALA A 473 -1.51 -11.95 14.55
N LYS A 474 -2.35 -12.41 13.61
CA LYS A 474 -3.68 -11.87 13.29
C LYS A 474 -4.61 -13.02 12.85
N PRO A 475 -4.95 -13.96 13.75
CA PRO A 475 -5.78 -15.12 13.42
C PRO A 475 -7.17 -14.73 12.87
N ALA A 476 -7.71 -13.58 13.30
CA ALA A 476 -8.97 -13.04 12.78
C ALA A 476 -8.90 -12.64 11.30
N GLN A 477 -7.72 -12.21 10.81
CA GLN A 477 -7.51 -11.92 9.38
C GLN A 477 -7.28 -13.21 8.57
N ALA A 478 -6.75 -14.26 9.20
CA ALA A 478 -6.50 -15.55 8.56
C ALA A 478 -7.77 -16.37 8.31
N LEU A 479 -8.72 -16.35 9.27
CA LEU A 479 -9.92 -17.18 9.25
C LEU A 479 -10.77 -17.02 7.98
N PRO A 480 -11.05 -15.79 7.46
CA PRO A 480 -11.84 -15.63 6.23
C PRO A 480 -11.17 -16.21 4.99
N PHE A 481 -9.83 -16.16 4.91
CA PHE A 481 -9.09 -16.76 3.80
C PHE A 481 -9.22 -18.29 3.86
N LEU A 482 -9.02 -18.89 5.05
CA LEU A 482 -9.12 -20.34 5.25
C LEU A 482 -10.52 -20.86 4.98
N GLU A 483 -11.56 -20.22 5.52
CA GLU A 483 -12.96 -20.61 5.26
C GLU A 483 -13.34 -20.48 3.78
N ARG A 484 -12.87 -19.42 3.10
CA ARG A 484 -13.12 -19.24 1.66
C ARG A 484 -12.48 -20.37 0.86
N THR A 485 -11.24 -20.76 1.17
CA THR A 485 -10.58 -21.90 0.52
C THR A 485 -11.21 -23.24 0.90
N LEU A 486 -11.63 -23.44 2.15
CA LEU A 486 -12.27 -24.68 2.60
C LEU A 486 -13.63 -24.89 1.89
N ARG A 487 -14.40 -23.82 1.67
CA ARG A 487 -15.63 -23.90 0.86
C ARG A 487 -15.37 -24.28 -0.60
N TRP A 488 -14.24 -23.85 -1.16
CA TRP A 488 -13.84 -24.21 -2.52
C TRP A 488 -13.43 -25.68 -2.60
N TYR A 489 -12.52 -26.13 -1.73
CA TYR A 489 -12.06 -27.53 -1.67
C TYR A 489 -13.09 -28.51 -1.08
N GLY A 490 -14.12 -28.03 -0.40
CA GLY A 490 -15.23 -28.88 0.10
C GLY A 490 -16.15 -29.40 -1.01
N ARG A 491 -16.03 -28.87 -2.23
CA ARG A 491 -16.71 -29.34 -3.43
C ARG A 491 -15.92 -30.43 -4.19
N ASP A 492 -14.61 -30.52 -3.94
CA ASP A 492 -13.69 -31.41 -4.64
C ASP A 492 -13.28 -32.59 -3.73
N GLU A 493 -12.98 -33.76 -4.31
CA GLU A 493 -12.62 -34.99 -3.58
C GLU A 493 -11.16 -35.01 -3.06
N TRP A 494 -10.73 -33.98 -2.33
CA TRP A 494 -9.40 -33.93 -1.68
C TRP A 494 -9.51 -34.07 -0.16
N PRO A 495 -9.78 -35.27 0.37
CA PRO A 495 -10.10 -35.47 1.79
C PRO A 495 -8.98 -35.04 2.73
N VAL A 496 -7.72 -35.26 2.35
CA VAL A 496 -6.54 -34.89 3.16
C VAL A 496 -6.40 -33.36 3.27
N LEU A 497 -6.48 -32.64 2.15
CA LEU A 497 -6.35 -31.18 2.13
C LEU A 497 -7.54 -30.50 2.83
N ARG A 498 -8.76 -31.02 2.63
CA ARG A 498 -9.98 -30.54 3.31
C ARG A 498 -9.85 -30.64 4.82
N VAL A 499 -9.43 -31.80 5.33
CA VAL A 499 -9.22 -32.02 6.77
C VAL A 499 -8.12 -31.11 7.29
N ARG A 500 -7.00 -30.97 6.58
CA ARG A 500 -5.89 -30.09 7.03
C ARG A 500 -6.29 -28.62 7.11
N LEU A 501 -7.02 -28.12 6.10
CA LEU A 501 -7.56 -26.74 6.10
C LEU A 501 -8.57 -26.54 7.23
N ALA A 502 -9.44 -27.52 7.50
CA ALA A 502 -10.40 -27.48 8.60
C ALA A 502 -9.69 -27.46 9.97
N LEU A 503 -8.63 -28.25 10.16
CA LEU A 503 -7.80 -28.23 11.37
C LEU A 503 -7.11 -26.87 11.58
N SER A 504 -6.52 -26.31 10.52
CA SER A 504 -5.88 -24.98 10.60
C SER A 504 -6.89 -23.86 10.88
N ALA A 505 -8.09 -23.93 10.28
CA ALA A 505 -9.17 -22.99 10.55
C ALA A 505 -9.70 -23.16 11.98
N LEU A 506 -9.80 -24.39 12.50
CA LEU A 506 -10.27 -24.67 13.86
C LEU A 506 -9.30 -24.11 14.90
N ALA A 507 -7.99 -24.28 14.66
CA ALA A 507 -6.95 -23.67 15.47
C ALA A 507 -7.03 -22.12 15.45
N ALA A 508 -7.27 -21.51 14.28
CA ALA A 508 -7.47 -20.08 14.14
C ALA A 508 -8.70 -19.59 14.93
N ALA A 509 -9.82 -20.29 14.80
CA ALA A 509 -11.06 -20.00 15.51
C ALA A 509 -10.89 -20.11 17.03
N ALA A 510 -10.19 -21.13 17.50
CA ALA A 510 -9.86 -21.30 18.92
C ALA A 510 -9.00 -20.14 19.45
N GLN A 511 -8.01 -19.69 18.69
CA GLN A 511 -7.18 -18.53 19.06
C GLN A 511 -7.96 -17.20 19.04
N CYS A 512 -9.00 -17.09 18.20
CA CYS A 512 -9.90 -15.95 18.16
C CYS A 512 -11.02 -16.01 19.22
N CYS A 513 -11.10 -17.09 20.00
CA CYS A 513 -12.23 -17.40 20.87
C CYS A 513 -13.59 -17.38 20.13
N ASP A 514 -13.61 -17.72 18.84
CA ASP A 514 -14.83 -17.84 18.05
C ASP A 514 -15.41 -19.25 18.22
N GLU A 515 -16.15 -19.44 19.31
CA GLU A 515 -16.79 -20.72 19.66
C GLU A 515 -17.74 -21.22 18.57
N ALA A 516 -18.39 -20.31 17.85
CA ALA A 516 -19.30 -20.64 16.77
C ALA A 516 -18.54 -21.18 15.55
N ALA A 517 -17.41 -20.56 15.18
CA ALA A 517 -16.53 -21.09 14.14
C ALA A 517 -15.89 -22.42 14.56
N ALA A 518 -15.46 -22.55 15.82
CA ALA A 518 -14.89 -23.78 16.36
C ALA A 518 -15.89 -24.95 16.31
N ALA A 519 -17.14 -24.74 16.74
CA ALA A 519 -18.18 -25.75 16.68
C ALA A 519 -18.48 -26.21 15.24
N ARG A 520 -18.54 -25.26 14.28
CA ARG A 520 -18.73 -25.59 12.85
C ARG A 520 -17.58 -26.42 12.29
N LEU A 521 -16.34 -26.08 12.65
CA LEU A 521 -15.14 -26.73 12.12
C LEU A 521 -14.88 -28.10 12.77
N THR A 522 -15.20 -28.30 14.05
CA THR A 522 -15.22 -29.62 14.73
C THR A 522 -16.24 -30.55 14.08
N MET A 523 -17.41 -30.04 13.71
CA MET A 523 -18.42 -30.81 12.99
C MET A 523 -17.97 -31.17 11.56
N ALA A 524 -17.21 -30.29 10.88
CA ALA A 524 -16.65 -30.56 9.56
C ALA A 524 -15.60 -31.70 9.53
N LEU A 525 -15.07 -32.08 10.70
CA LEU A 525 -14.06 -33.14 10.91
C LEU A 525 -14.63 -34.51 11.31
N ARG A 526 -15.95 -34.65 11.57
CA ARG A 526 -16.61 -35.95 11.89
C ARG A 526 -16.83 -36.97 10.76
N PRO A 527 -16.86 -36.61 9.45
CA PRO A 527 -16.85 -37.59 8.35
C PRO A 527 -15.59 -38.48 8.40
N PRO A 528 -15.52 -39.61 7.68
CA PRO A 528 -14.33 -40.47 7.70
C PRO A 528 -13.08 -39.67 7.35
N VAL A 529 -12.21 -39.51 8.36
CA VAL A 529 -10.93 -38.82 8.26
C VAL A 529 -9.92 -39.80 7.69
N PRO A 530 -9.04 -39.40 6.76
CA PRO A 530 -7.92 -40.23 6.33
C PRO A 530 -7.16 -40.76 7.55
N PRO A 531 -6.78 -42.04 7.60
CA PRO A 531 -6.17 -42.65 8.78
C PRO A 531 -4.92 -41.90 9.26
N SER A 532 -4.18 -41.25 8.35
CA SER A 532 -3.01 -40.41 8.67
C SER A 532 -3.30 -39.15 9.48
N LEU A 533 -4.54 -38.67 9.53
CA LEU A 533 -4.96 -37.45 10.25
C LEU A 533 -6.01 -37.75 11.33
N ALA A 534 -6.36 -39.02 11.53
CA ALA A 534 -7.43 -39.42 12.43
C ALA A 534 -7.12 -39.06 13.89
N ASP A 535 -5.87 -39.24 14.32
CA ASP A 535 -5.42 -38.90 15.67
C ASP A 535 -5.35 -37.39 15.88
N GLU A 536 -4.70 -36.64 14.97
CA GLU A 536 -4.67 -35.17 15.03
C GLU A 536 -6.08 -34.55 15.02
N ALA A 537 -7.00 -35.09 14.22
CA ALA A 537 -8.38 -34.65 14.22
C ALA A 537 -9.07 -34.96 15.55
N ARG A 538 -8.86 -36.14 16.12
CA ARG A 538 -9.41 -36.52 17.43
C ARG A 538 -8.90 -35.60 18.53
N ASP A 539 -7.60 -35.31 18.54
CA ASP A 539 -6.95 -34.45 19.52
C ASP A 539 -7.39 -32.98 19.38
N ALA A 540 -7.45 -32.46 18.16
CA ALA A 540 -7.93 -31.10 17.91
C ALA A 540 -9.42 -30.93 18.26
N MET A 541 -10.26 -31.94 17.96
CA MET A 541 -11.65 -31.95 18.38
C MET A 541 -11.77 -32.05 19.91
N ALA A 542 -10.92 -32.84 20.57
CA ALA A 542 -10.90 -32.98 22.03
C ALA A 542 -10.41 -31.70 22.72
N ALA A 543 -9.37 -31.04 22.21
CA ALA A 543 -8.84 -29.78 22.71
C ALA A 543 -9.82 -28.62 22.50
N ALA A 544 -10.49 -28.56 21.36
CA ALA A 544 -11.61 -27.64 21.14
C ALA A 544 -12.79 -27.94 22.09
N SER A 545 -12.96 -29.19 22.52
CA SER A 545 -13.98 -29.57 23.52
C SER A 545 -13.56 -29.26 24.96
N SER A 546 -12.25 -29.26 25.28
CA SER A 546 -11.73 -28.98 26.63
C SER A 546 -11.47 -27.49 26.89
N ALA A 547 -11.09 -26.72 25.87
CA ALA A 547 -10.98 -25.26 25.94
C ALA A 547 -12.35 -24.60 26.20
N ALA A 548 -13.43 -25.26 25.79
CA ALA A 548 -14.79 -24.88 26.17
C ALA A 548 -15.06 -25.04 27.69
N TRP A 549 -14.20 -25.73 28.46
CA TRP A 549 -14.37 -26.05 29.89
C TRP A 549 -13.27 -25.44 30.80
N ALA A 550 -12.24 -24.76 30.27
CA ALA A 550 -11.15 -24.16 31.06
C ALA A 550 -11.20 -22.63 31.04
N ALA A 551 -11.95 -22.03 31.97
CA ALA A 551 -11.90 -20.61 32.29
C ALA A 551 -10.72 -20.27 33.22
N PRO A 552 -10.08 -19.09 33.12
CA PRO A 552 -9.06 -18.67 34.08
C PRO A 552 -9.71 -18.19 35.40
N GLU A 553 -9.37 -18.87 36.49
CA GLU A 553 -9.65 -18.45 37.86
C GLU A 553 -8.84 -17.19 38.22
N ASN A 554 -9.40 -16.01 37.96
CA ASN A 554 -9.37 -14.80 38.82
C ASN A 554 -9.43 -13.50 38.02
N LYS A 555 -10.64 -12.93 37.93
CA LYS A 555 -10.90 -11.58 38.46
C LYS A 555 -12.40 -11.44 38.70
N ALA A 556 -12.74 -11.15 39.95
CA ALA A 556 -14.11 -11.01 40.44
C ALA A 556 -14.83 -9.80 39.82
N GLN A 557 -16.17 -9.93 39.82
CA GLN A 557 -17.23 -8.94 39.61
C GLN A 557 -17.65 -8.62 38.16
N ALA A 558 -18.68 -9.34 37.71
CA ALA A 558 -19.79 -8.84 36.89
C ALA A 558 -21.09 -9.59 37.32
N PRO A 559 -22.28 -8.96 37.24
CA PRO A 559 -23.51 -9.47 37.86
C PRO A 559 -24.22 -10.53 37.01
N SER A 560 -25.12 -11.27 37.67
CA SER A 560 -25.99 -12.30 37.13
C SER A 560 -26.81 -11.83 35.92
N ASP A 561 -26.78 -12.62 34.84
CA ASP A 561 -27.92 -13.10 34.03
C ASP A 561 -27.46 -13.41 32.59
N GLY A 562 -27.07 -14.66 32.36
CA GLY A 562 -26.88 -15.25 31.05
C GLY A 562 -27.60 -16.60 30.99
N PRO A 563 -28.29 -16.96 29.89
CA PRO A 563 -29.08 -18.19 29.79
C PRO A 563 -28.18 -19.44 29.79
N PRO A 564 -28.70 -20.61 30.19
CA PRO A 564 -27.89 -21.80 30.42
C PRO A 564 -27.26 -22.36 29.13
N ALA A 565 -26.13 -23.06 29.31
CA ALA A 565 -25.36 -23.74 28.29
C ALA A 565 -26.23 -24.57 27.32
N SER A 566 -26.01 -24.38 26.02
CA SER A 566 -26.71 -25.13 24.96
C SER A 566 -26.32 -26.62 25.03
N PRO A 567 -27.29 -27.56 24.98
CA PRO A 567 -26.97 -28.98 24.95
C PRO A 567 -26.20 -29.34 23.66
N LEU A 568 -25.29 -30.31 23.76
CA LEU A 568 -24.60 -30.93 22.63
C LEU A 568 -25.54 -31.09 21.41
N PRO A 569 -25.12 -30.82 20.16
CA PRO A 569 -25.93 -31.24 19.02
C PRO A 569 -25.93 -32.78 18.97
N ASP A 570 -27.04 -33.37 19.44
CA ASP A 570 -27.42 -34.79 19.53
C ASP A 570 -27.26 -35.61 18.24
N THR A 571 -26.09 -35.62 17.62
CA THR A 571 -25.83 -36.26 16.32
C THR A 571 -25.39 -37.74 16.44
N SER A 572 -25.40 -38.33 17.64
CA SER A 572 -25.08 -39.75 17.85
C SER A 572 -26.20 -40.69 17.36
N ALA A 573 -27.48 -40.31 17.57
CA ALA A 573 -28.64 -41.08 17.13
C ALA A 573 -28.92 -40.99 15.61
N ALA A 574 -28.40 -39.94 14.95
CA ALA A 574 -28.49 -39.76 13.49
C ALA A 574 -27.77 -40.85 12.66
N ARG A 575 -27.09 -41.80 13.32
CA ARG A 575 -26.38 -42.93 12.71
C ARG A 575 -27.23 -44.21 12.57
N PHE A 576 -28.39 -44.30 13.24
CA PHE A 576 -29.31 -45.47 13.16
C PHE A 576 -30.68 -45.11 12.58
N VAL A 577 -31.18 -43.91 12.85
CA VAL A 577 -32.46 -43.39 12.33
C VAL A 577 -32.22 -41.98 11.77
N CYS A 578 -32.76 -41.71 10.59
CA CYS A 578 -32.75 -40.41 9.92
C CYS A 578 -34.16 -39.83 9.95
N VAL A 579 -34.29 -38.62 10.50
CA VAL A 579 -35.53 -37.84 10.50
C VAL A 579 -35.30 -36.59 9.65
N ARG A 580 -36.16 -36.37 8.65
CA ARG A 580 -36.10 -35.19 7.77
C ARG A 580 -37.45 -34.47 7.85
N ALA A 581 -37.43 -33.18 8.11
CA ALA A 581 -38.64 -32.35 8.12
C ALA A 581 -38.50 -31.20 7.13
N VAL A 582 -39.60 -30.86 6.45
CA VAL A 582 -39.64 -29.78 5.48
C VAL A 582 -40.94 -28.99 5.58
N PHE A 583 -40.83 -27.66 5.57
CA PHE A 583 -41.95 -26.74 5.38
C PHE A 583 -42.11 -26.32 3.91
N ALA A 584 -43.35 -26.17 3.46
CA ALA A 584 -43.65 -25.77 2.08
C ALA A 584 -43.08 -24.38 1.72
N ARG A 585 -43.02 -23.41 2.66
CA ARG A 585 -42.45 -22.05 2.51
C ARG A 585 -41.62 -21.65 3.75
N ALA A 586 -40.85 -20.56 3.69
CA ALA A 586 -39.90 -20.15 4.74
C ALA A 586 -40.43 -19.11 5.76
N ARG A 587 -41.51 -18.39 5.44
CA ARG A 587 -42.06 -17.30 6.27
C ARG A 587 -43.58 -17.35 6.30
N VAL A 588 -44.17 -16.94 7.42
CA VAL A 588 -45.62 -16.81 7.62
C VAL A 588 -45.91 -15.69 8.62
N VAL A 589 -47.02 -14.97 8.46
CA VAL A 589 -47.48 -13.97 9.44
C VAL A 589 -48.11 -14.70 10.64
N ALA A 590 -48.02 -14.13 11.84
CA ALA A 590 -48.69 -14.70 13.02
C ALA A 590 -50.17 -14.99 12.71
N SER A 591 -50.62 -16.21 13.06
CA SER A 591 -51.97 -16.76 12.86
C SER A 591 -52.35 -17.25 11.44
N GLU A 592 -51.43 -17.30 10.47
CA GLU A 592 -51.64 -17.97 9.16
C GLU A 592 -51.16 -19.45 9.13
N ALA A 593 -51.72 -20.29 8.25
CA ALA A 593 -51.40 -21.73 8.18
C ALA A 593 -50.24 -22.10 7.22
N MET A 594 -49.37 -23.04 7.63
CA MET A 594 -48.20 -23.50 6.88
C MET A 594 -48.09 -25.03 6.76
N ALA A 595 -48.06 -25.58 5.55
CA ALA A 595 -47.91 -27.02 5.33
C ALA A 595 -46.49 -27.54 5.66
N PHE A 596 -46.41 -28.74 6.26
CA PHE A 596 -45.18 -29.45 6.60
C PHE A 596 -45.24 -30.95 6.31
N GLN A 597 -44.07 -31.56 6.12
CA GLN A 597 -43.89 -33.01 5.94
C GLN A 597 -42.66 -33.50 6.71
N VAL A 598 -42.76 -34.66 7.35
CA VAL A 598 -41.69 -35.34 8.09
C VAL A 598 -41.52 -36.78 7.59
N VAL A 599 -40.29 -37.19 7.32
CA VAL A 599 -39.89 -38.53 6.87
C VAL A 599 -38.99 -39.17 7.93
N VAL A 600 -39.30 -40.40 8.34
CA VAL A 600 -38.51 -41.18 9.33
C VAL A 600 -38.07 -42.50 8.69
N GLY A 601 -36.78 -42.83 8.73
CA GLY A 601 -36.24 -44.08 8.17
C GLY A 601 -34.77 -44.36 8.55
N VAL A 602 -34.13 -45.37 7.96
CA VAL A 602 -32.76 -45.81 8.30
C VAL A 602 -31.71 -45.30 7.28
N PRO A 603 -30.51 -44.82 7.69
CA PRO A 603 -29.42 -44.43 6.78
C PRO A 603 -28.88 -45.60 5.94
N ARG A 604 -28.40 -45.34 4.71
CA ARG A 604 -27.83 -46.40 3.84
C ARG A 604 -26.58 -47.02 4.46
N GLY A 605 -26.61 -48.34 4.71
CA GLY A 605 -25.47 -49.11 5.21
C GLY A 605 -25.43 -49.34 6.73
N ALA A 606 -26.44 -48.89 7.49
CA ALA A 606 -26.60 -49.22 8.90
C ALA A 606 -27.39 -50.53 9.07
N HIS A 607 -26.89 -51.49 9.87
CA HIS A 607 -27.64 -52.66 10.32
C HIS A 607 -28.39 -52.31 11.61
N VAL A 608 -29.70 -52.51 11.63
CA VAL A 608 -30.55 -52.29 12.81
C VAL A 608 -31.43 -53.53 12.97
N ASP A 609 -30.92 -54.56 13.64
CA ASP A 609 -31.72 -55.72 14.03
C ASP A 609 -32.35 -55.44 15.40
N ASP A 610 -33.69 -55.61 15.47
CA ASP A 610 -34.55 -55.63 16.67
C ASP A 610 -34.62 -54.38 17.58
N LEU A 611 -35.13 -53.25 17.05
CA LEU A 611 -35.67 -52.15 17.87
C LEU A 611 -37.19 -52.00 17.63
N PRO A 612 -38.05 -52.64 18.45
CA PRO A 612 -39.51 -52.52 18.34
C PRO A 612 -39.98 -51.16 18.86
N VAL A 613 -40.26 -50.25 17.92
CA VAL A 613 -40.77 -48.89 18.20
C VAL A 613 -42.27 -48.95 18.49
N THR A 614 -42.67 -48.48 19.67
CA THR A 614 -44.05 -48.45 20.17
C THR A 614 -44.72 -47.08 20.03
N SER A 615 -43.93 -45.98 19.98
CA SER A 615 -44.45 -44.63 19.75
C SER A 615 -43.43 -43.72 19.03
N LEU A 616 -43.93 -42.72 18.30
CA LEU A 616 -43.15 -41.62 17.73
C LEU A 616 -43.76 -40.30 18.17
N GLN A 617 -42.94 -39.39 18.71
CA GLN A 617 -43.34 -38.02 18.99
C GLN A 617 -42.43 -37.03 18.26
N LEU A 618 -43.02 -36.01 17.65
CA LEU A 618 -42.30 -34.94 16.97
C LEU A 618 -42.33 -33.67 17.80
N HIS A 619 -41.16 -33.12 18.07
CA HIS A 619 -41.00 -31.96 18.93
C HIS A 619 -40.58 -30.73 18.12
N LEU A 620 -41.09 -29.57 18.56
CA LEU A 620 -40.60 -28.28 18.11
C LEU A 620 -39.47 -27.82 19.04
N VAL A 621 -38.64 -26.90 18.57
CA VAL A 621 -37.59 -26.29 19.40
C VAL A 621 -38.26 -25.41 20.45
N GLY A 622 -38.09 -25.77 21.73
CA GLY A 622 -38.57 -24.99 22.88
C GLY A 622 -39.90 -25.43 23.48
N GLU A 623 -40.57 -26.43 22.89
CA GLU A 623 -41.83 -27.00 23.41
C GLU A 623 -41.54 -28.33 24.12
N THR A 624 -42.14 -28.54 25.31
CA THR A 624 -42.06 -29.82 26.05
C THR A 624 -43.16 -30.80 25.64
N VAL A 625 -44.24 -30.26 25.09
CA VAL A 625 -45.37 -31.02 24.58
C VAL A 625 -45.09 -31.39 23.12
N PRO A 626 -45.24 -32.66 22.72
CA PRO A 626 -45.01 -33.06 21.34
C PRO A 626 -46.05 -32.43 20.42
N LEU A 627 -45.62 -31.91 19.28
CA LEU A 627 -46.51 -31.38 18.25
C LEU A 627 -47.36 -32.50 17.63
N VAL A 628 -46.77 -33.68 17.46
CA VAL A 628 -47.44 -34.86 16.92
C VAL A 628 -47.04 -36.09 17.74
N HIS A 629 -48.01 -36.93 18.12
CA HIS A 629 -47.80 -38.22 18.75
C HIS A 629 -48.45 -39.33 17.93
N VAL A 630 -47.65 -40.30 17.48
CA VAL A 630 -48.07 -41.44 16.67
C VAL A 630 -47.85 -42.73 17.44
N GLU A 631 -48.92 -43.49 17.67
CA GLU A 631 -48.87 -44.79 18.35
C GLU A 631 -48.72 -45.95 17.35
N ALA A 632 -48.02 -47.00 17.76
CA ALA A 632 -47.91 -48.23 16.98
C ALA A 632 -49.27 -48.92 16.84
N ALA A 633 -49.71 -49.11 15.60
CA ALA A 633 -50.91 -49.86 15.25
C ALA A 633 -50.70 -50.56 13.90
N PRO A 634 -51.46 -51.62 13.55
CA PRO A 634 -51.44 -52.22 12.21
C PRO A 634 -52.16 -51.30 11.21
N ALA A 635 -51.60 -50.12 10.97
CA ALA A 635 -52.16 -49.04 10.16
C ALA A 635 -51.19 -48.64 9.03
N ALA A 636 -51.63 -47.76 8.13
CA ALA A 636 -50.82 -47.29 7.01
C ALA A 636 -49.54 -46.54 7.48
N ARG A 637 -48.48 -46.60 6.68
CA ARG A 637 -47.19 -45.92 6.95
C ARG A 637 -47.17 -44.42 6.65
N THR A 638 -48.32 -43.83 6.32
CA THR A 638 -48.47 -42.40 6.04
C THR A 638 -49.58 -41.84 6.93
N VAL A 639 -49.23 -40.82 7.71
CA VAL A 639 -50.12 -40.20 8.70
C VAL A 639 -50.38 -38.75 8.32
N HIS A 640 -51.65 -38.37 8.27
CA HIS A 640 -52.08 -36.99 8.07
C HIS A 640 -52.67 -36.43 9.36
N VAL A 641 -52.13 -35.34 9.88
CA VAL A 641 -52.44 -34.80 11.22
C VAL A 641 -53.25 -33.49 11.22
N GLY A 642 -53.64 -32.98 10.05
CA GLY A 642 -54.49 -31.78 9.96
C GLY A 642 -53.78 -30.47 10.35
N HIS A 643 -54.53 -29.50 10.89
CA HIS A 643 -53.99 -28.25 11.43
C HIS A 643 -53.55 -28.43 12.88
N VAL A 644 -52.35 -27.96 13.21
CA VAL A 644 -51.70 -28.13 14.51
C VAL A 644 -51.14 -26.79 14.98
N GLN A 645 -51.18 -26.55 16.29
CA GLN A 645 -50.62 -25.35 16.93
C GLN A 645 -49.48 -25.75 17.87
N PRO A 646 -48.45 -24.91 18.04
CA PRO A 646 -47.45 -25.11 19.10
C PRO A 646 -48.11 -25.25 20.47
N GLY A 647 -47.66 -26.20 21.29
CA GLY A 647 -48.24 -26.51 22.60
C GLY A 647 -49.45 -27.46 22.58
N ALA A 648 -49.96 -27.85 21.40
CA ALA A 648 -51.02 -28.84 21.25
C ALA A 648 -50.52 -30.08 20.49
N THR A 649 -50.93 -31.28 20.94
CA THR A 649 -50.53 -32.54 20.32
C THR A 649 -51.59 -33.06 19.36
N ALA A 650 -51.19 -33.27 18.10
CA ALA A 650 -52.01 -34.03 17.16
C ALA A 650 -51.71 -35.53 17.28
N HIS A 651 -52.75 -36.36 17.37
CA HIS A 651 -52.60 -37.81 17.53
C HIS A 651 -52.78 -38.56 16.20
N GLY A 652 -51.95 -39.58 15.98
CA GLY A 652 -52.03 -40.47 14.83
C GLY A 652 -51.72 -41.93 15.19
N ARG A 653 -51.97 -42.85 14.26
CA ARG A 653 -51.67 -44.29 14.42
C ARG A 653 -51.03 -44.82 13.14
N ALA A 654 -49.93 -45.56 13.25
CA ALA A 654 -49.17 -46.07 12.09
C ALA A 654 -48.37 -47.34 12.41
N ASP A 655 -47.98 -48.06 11.35
CA ASP A 655 -46.91 -49.08 11.43
C ASP A 655 -45.54 -48.40 11.58
N LEU A 656 -44.95 -48.52 12.78
CA LEU A 656 -43.68 -47.90 13.16
C LEU A 656 -42.44 -48.78 12.87
N ALA A 657 -42.59 -49.90 12.14
CA ALA A 657 -41.45 -50.77 11.82
C ALA A 657 -40.43 -50.09 10.89
N LEU A 658 -39.19 -49.93 11.38
CA LEU A 658 -38.09 -49.17 10.75
C LEU A 658 -37.54 -49.75 9.43
N GLY A 659 -38.01 -50.93 8.99
CA GLY A 659 -37.57 -51.57 7.74
C GLY A 659 -37.90 -50.81 6.44
N ALA A 660 -38.77 -49.79 6.47
CA ALA A 660 -39.04 -48.90 5.34
C ALA A 660 -39.51 -47.50 5.82
N PRO A 661 -39.31 -46.42 5.05
CA PRO A 661 -39.54 -45.05 5.52
C PRO A 661 -41.02 -44.75 5.77
N MET A 662 -41.30 -44.06 6.87
CA MET A 662 -42.62 -43.58 7.30
C MET A 662 -42.77 -42.08 7.01
N LEU A 663 -44.01 -41.64 6.75
CA LEU A 663 -44.34 -40.26 6.40
C LEU A 663 -45.39 -39.64 7.32
N VAL A 664 -45.17 -38.41 7.79
CA VAL A 664 -46.12 -37.61 8.57
C VAL A 664 -46.35 -36.26 7.88
N GLN A 665 -47.59 -35.83 7.68
CA GLN A 665 -47.94 -34.58 6.98
C GLN A 665 -49.02 -33.79 7.73
N GLY A 666 -48.91 -32.45 7.75
CA GLY A 666 -49.86 -31.56 8.42
C GLY A 666 -49.70 -30.08 8.06
N HIS A 667 -50.46 -29.21 8.73
CA HIS A 667 -50.38 -27.75 8.63
C HIS A 667 -50.15 -27.15 10.01
N LEU A 668 -49.24 -26.18 10.14
CA LEU A 668 -48.88 -25.51 11.40
C LEU A 668 -49.46 -24.08 11.43
N VAL A 669 -50.09 -23.67 12.53
CA VAL A 669 -50.60 -22.31 12.79
C VAL A 669 -50.03 -21.81 14.12
N SER A 670 -49.41 -20.62 14.15
CA SER A 670 -48.81 -20.07 15.39
C SER A 670 -49.19 -18.60 15.57
N ALA A 671 -49.73 -18.25 16.75
CA ALA A 671 -49.99 -16.86 17.14
C ALA A 671 -48.75 -16.19 17.76
N ALA A 672 -47.83 -16.98 18.34
CA ALA A 672 -46.62 -16.49 18.97
C ALA A 672 -45.55 -16.14 17.91
N PRO A 673 -45.01 -14.91 17.93
CA PRO A 673 -43.91 -14.50 17.05
C PRO A 673 -42.59 -15.20 17.38
N GLY A 674 -41.92 -15.73 16.36
CA GLY A 674 -40.60 -16.35 16.48
C GLY A 674 -40.32 -17.43 15.44
N PRO A 675 -39.08 -17.93 15.36
CA PRO A 675 -38.77 -19.12 14.56
C PRO A 675 -39.40 -20.35 15.21
N VAL A 676 -40.23 -21.04 14.45
CA VAL A 676 -40.76 -22.36 14.80
C VAL A 676 -39.98 -23.40 14.00
N THR A 677 -39.21 -24.23 14.69
CA THR A 677 -38.27 -25.16 14.08
C THR A 677 -38.56 -26.56 14.59
N PHE A 678 -38.54 -27.57 13.72
CA PHE A 678 -38.52 -28.96 14.18
C PHE A 678 -37.20 -29.27 14.88
N SER A 679 -37.26 -29.77 16.12
CA SER A 679 -36.08 -30.01 16.95
C SER A 679 -35.56 -31.43 16.77
N HIS A 680 -36.34 -32.38 17.24
CA HIS A 680 -36.02 -33.79 17.31
C HIS A 680 -37.31 -34.62 17.33
N ALA A 681 -37.15 -35.92 17.15
CA ALA A 681 -38.20 -36.91 17.34
C ALA A 681 -37.83 -37.79 18.53
N THR A 682 -38.78 -38.10 19.41
CA THR A 682 -38.61 -39.13 20.45
C THR A 682 -39.32 -40.41 20.02
N LEU A 683 -38.63 -41.53 20.13
CA LEU A 683 -39.12 -42.86 19.77
C LEU A 683 -39.24 -43.68 21.04
N GLY A 684 -40.44 -44.15 21.37
CA GLY A 684 -40.65 -45.15 22.42
C GLY A 684 -40.26 -46.51 21.87
N VAL A 685 -39.38 -47.22 22.54
CA VAL A 685 -38.86 -48.53 22.11
C VAL A 685 -38.91 -49.51 23.27
N THR A 686 -39.33 -50.75 23.03
CA THR A 686 -39.29 -51.80 24.07
C THR A 686 -37.96 -52.55 24.01
N GLY A 687 -37.09 -52.31 24.99
CA GLY A 687 -35.81 -53.02 25.16
C GLY A 687 -35.88 -54.14 26.20
N ALA A 688 -34.80 -54.91 26.34
CA ALA A 688 -34.72 -56.04 27.28
C ALA A 688 -34.80 -55.66 28.77
N ALA A 689 -34.57 -54.38 29.11
CA ALA A 689 -34.62 -53.83 30.47
C ALA A 689 -35.91 -53.04 30.76
N GLY A 690 -36.87 -53.01 29.83
CA GLY A 690 -38.11 -52.22 29.92
C GLY A 690 -38.28 -51.21 28.77
N PRO A 691 -39.34 -50.41 28.79
CA PRO A 691 -39.57 -49.35 27.81
C PRO A 691 -38.51 -48.26 27.94
N MET A 692 -37.91 -47.85 26.81
CA MET A 692 -36.90 -46.81 26.71
C MET A 692 -37.32 -45.77 25.67
N GLU A 693 -36.94 -44.51 25.89
CA GLU A 693 -37.13 -43.43 24.91
C GLU A 693 -35.81 -43.07 24.24
N MET A 694 -35.84 -42.91 22.92
CA MET A 694 -34.68 -42.55 22.10
C MET A 694 -34.94 -41.25 21.33
N THR A 695 -34.05 -40.28 21.49
CA THR A 695 -34.16 -38.95 20.84
C THR A 695 -33.30 -38.86 19.58
N VAL A 696 -33.89 -38.44 18.46
CA VAL A 696 -33.23 -38.34 17.14
C VAL A 696 -33.37 -36.93 16.57
N PRO A 697 -32.29 -36.22 16.21
CA PRO A 697 -32.39 -34.87 15.67
C PRO A 697 -32.92 -34.87 14.25
N VAL A 698 -33.61 -33.81 13.87
CA VAL A 698 -34.04 -33.58 12.50
C VAL A 698 -32.88 -33.04 11.65
N ASP A 699 -32.59 -33.67 10.51
CA ASP A 699 -31.47 -33.36 9.61
C ASP A 699 -31.51 -31.91 9.09
N ARG A 700 -30.40 -31.19 9.27
CA ARG A 700 -30.23 -29.79 8.87
C ARG A 700 -29.89 -29.62 7.40
N TYR A 701 -29.26 -30.62 6.79
CA TYR A 701 -28.82 -30.61 5.39
C TYR A 701 -29.70 -31.49 4.51
N ALA A 702 -30.90 -31.81 5.00
CA ALA A 702 -31.87 -32.56 4.23
C ALA A 702 -32.11 -31.86 2.87
N PRO A 703 -32.09 -32.60 1.76
CA PRO A 703 -32.42 -32.01 0.48
C PRO A 703 -33.85 -31.46 0.53
N ALA A 704 -34.09 -30.33 -0.13
CA ALA A 704 -35.41 -29.73 -0.25
C ALA A 704 -36.27 -30.62 -1.17
N GLU A 705 -36.79 -31.71 -0.63
CA GLU A 705 -37.53 -32.73 -1.37
C GLU A 705 -38.86 -32.99 -0.67
N TRP A 706 -39.92 -33.12 -1.46
CA TRP A 706 -41.25 -33.49 -1.03
C TRP A 706 -41.56 -34.91 -1.50
N HIS A 707 -42.04 -35.76 -0.59
CA HIS A 707 -42.38 -37.14 -0.89
C HIS A 707 -43.86 -37.29 -1.27
N LEU A 708 -44.14 -37.93 -2.41
CA LEU A 708 -45.50 -38.25 -2.85
C LEU A 708 -45.98 -39.59 -2.29
N PRO A 709 -47.30 -39.85 -2.22
CA PRO A 709 -47.86 -41.14 -1.78
C PRO A 709 -47.36 -42.34 -2.58
N THR A 710 -46.99 -42.14 -3.85
CA THR A 710 -46.38 -43.15 -4.75
C THR A 710 -44.92 -43.46 -4.43
N ARG A 711 -44.35 -42.86 -3.37
CA ARG A 711 -42.92 -42.88 -2.98
C ARG A 711 -41.96 -42.19 -3.95
N GLN A 712 -42.46 -41.47 -4.95
CA GLN A 712 -41.66 -40.56 -5.76
C GLN A 712 -41.26 -39.30 -4.98
N ARG A 713 -40.14 -38.69 -5.35
CA ARG A 713 -39.59 -37.48 -4.71
C ARG A 713 -39.66 -36.30 -5.67
N VAL A 714 -40.16 -35.16 -5.20
CA VAL A 714 -40.28 -33.91 -5.96
C VAL A 714 -39.37 -32.86 -5.33
N PRO A 715 -38.46 -32.21 -6.07
CA PRO A 715 -37.62 -31.15 -5.53
C PRO A 715 -38.42 -29.87 -5.25
N LEU A 716 -38.12 -29.22 -4.13
CA LEU A 716 -38.59 -27.89 -3.72
C LEU A 716 -37.49 -26.84 -3.98
N PRO A 717 -37.83 -25.53 -4.01
CA PRO A 717 -36.83 -24.48 -4.16
C PRO A 717 -35.70 -24.60 -3.11
N PRO A 718 -34.43 -24.44 -3.50
CA PRO A 718 -33.29 -24.59 -2.59
C PRO A 718 -33.32 -23.52 -1.50
N ARG A 719 -33.11 -23.93 -0.24
CA ARG A 719 -33.15 -23.05 0.95
C ARG A 719 -32.03 -23.44 1.92
N ALA A 720 -31.63 -22.51 2.78
CA ALA A 720 -30.55 -22.70 3.75
C ALA A 720 -30.91 -23.65 4.90
N ASP A 721 -32.15 -23.62 5.39
CA ASP A 721 -32.70 -24.59 6.35
C ASP A 721 -34.17 -24.85 6.01
N VAL A 722 -34.50 -26.09 5.67
CA VAL A 722 -35.84 -26.50 5.21
C VAL A 722 -36.80 -26.83 6.36
N ARG A 723 -36.29 -27.00 7.59
CA ARG A 723 -37.06 -27.43 8.77
C ARG A 723 -37.50 -26.28 9.68
N THR A 724 -37.21 -25.04 9.30
CA THR A 724 -37.46 -23.84 10.09
C THR A 724 -38.47 -22.94 9.38
N LEU A 725 -39.50 -22.51 10.12
CA LEU A 725 -40.52 -21.54 9.71
C LEU A 725 -40.39 -20.28 10.57
N LEU A 726 -40.28 -19.09 9.96
CA LEU A 726 -40.26 -17.83 10.71
C LEU A 726 -41.68 -17.24 10.81
N VAL A 727 -42.20 -17.17 12.04
CA VAL A 727 -43.43 -16.45 12.41
C VAL A 727 -43.03 -15.05 12.89
N VAL A 728 -43.63 -13.99 12.37
CA VAL A 728 -43.21 -12.60 12.67
C VAL A 728 -44.29 -11.83 13.44
N PRO A 729 -43.92 -10.97 14.42
CA PRO A 729 -44.86 -10.14 15.17
C PRO A 729 -45.42 -9.02 14.27
N PRO A 730 -46.51 -8.36 14.68
CA PRO A 730 -46.89 -7.10 14.07
C PRO A 730 -45.75 -6.07 14.24
N PRO A 731 -45.51 -5.20 13.25
CA PRO A 731 -44.34 -4.31 13.23
C PRO A 731 -44.37 -3.21 14.32
N LEU A 732 -43.23 -3.00 15.01
CA LEU A 732 -42.97 -1.91 15.97
C LEU A 732 -41.63 -1.23 15.63
N GLU A 733 -41.62 0.08 15.44
CA GLU A 733 -40.50 0.87 14.94
C GLU A 733 -40.24 2.11 15.81
N VAL A 734 -39.13 2.11 16.57
CA VAL A 734 -38.60 3.31 17.23
C VAL A 734 -37.63 3.98 16.27
N HIS A 735 -37.88 5.23 15.92
CA HIS A 735 -36.98 6.02 15.11
C HIS A 735 -35.92 6.68 16.00
N VAL A 736 -34.74 6.06 16.01
CA VAL A 736 -33.54 6.60 16.66
C VAL A 736 -32.63 7.18 15.58
N PRO A 737 -32.18 8.45 15.70
CA PRO A 737 -31.20 9.01 14.79
C PRO A 737 -29.95 8.14 14.79
N THR A 738 -29.52 7.69 13.61
CA THR A 738 -28.29 6.89 13.47
C THR A 738 -27.03 7.71 13.74
N THR A 739 -27.15 9.03 13.62
CA THR A 739 -26.04 9.99 13.72
C THR A 739 -26.51 11.26 14.43
N LEU A 740 -25.68 11.76 15.35
CA LEU A 740 -25.84 13.08 15.98
C LEU A 740 -24.56 13.88 15.82
N LEU A 741 -24.68 15.20 15.78
CA LEU A 741 -23.53 16.09 15.80
C LEU A 741 -23.00 16.25 17.24
N CYS A 742 -21.71 16.50 17.40
CA CYS A 742 -21.11 16.77 18.71
C CYS A 742 -21.86 17.88 19.47
N GLY A 743 -22.36 17.57 20.66
CA GLY A 743 -23.13 18.49 21.51
C GLY A 743 -24.64 18.57 21.20
N GLU A 744 -25.13 17.92 20.13
CA GLU A 744 -26.51 18.01 19.64
C GLU A 744 -27.55 17.38 20.57
N VAL A 745 -28.74 17.97 20.64
CA VAL A 745 -29.92 17.38 21.29
C VAL A 745 -30.97 17.00 20.24
N ALA A 746 -31.41 15.74 20.20
CA ALA A 746 -32.37 15.24 19.21
C ALA A 746 -33.57 14.49 19.84
N PRO A 747 -34.79 14.65 19.30
CA PRO A 747 -35.97 13.92 19.76
C PRO A 747 -36.00 12.47 19.24
N LEU A 748 -36.61 11.56 20.00
CA LEU A 748 -36.84 10.15 19.63
C LEU A 748 -38.35 9.91 19.43
N SER A 749 -38.75 9.13 18.40
CA SER A 749 -40.17 8.85 18.11
C SER A 749 -40.48 7.35 18.00
N LEU A 750 -41.70 6.95 18.36
CA LEU A 750 -42.14 5.56 18.46
C LEU A 750 -43.40 5.33 17.59
N HIS A 751 -43.32 4.41 16.63
CA HIS A 751 -44.44 3.94 15.81
C HIS A 751 -44.76 2.47 16.14
N THR A 752 -45.99 2.21 16.60
CA THR A 752 -46.40 0.88 17.04
C THR A 752 -47.86 0.61 16.72
N ALA A 753 -48.17 -0.64 16.34
CA ALA A 753 -49.54 -1.15 16.26
C ALA A 753 -49.97 -1.89 17.56
N ALA A 754 -49.09 -1.94 18.57
CA ALA A 754 -49.36 -2.53 19.88
C ALA A 754 -50.10 -1.53 20.79
N THR A 755 -51.03 -2.02 21.60
CA THR A 755 -51.97 -1.21 22.40
C THR A 755 -51.69 -1.24 23.91
N ASP A 756 -50.68 -1.99 24.36
CA ASP A 756 -50.36 -2.27 25.78
C ASP A 756 -48.85 -2.44 26.05
N GLY A 757 -48.36 -1.96 27.22
CA GLY A 757 -46.96 -2.08 27.70
C GLY A 757 -46.19 -0.75 27.90
N THR A 758 -44.89 -0.82 28.28
CA THR A 758 -43.95 0.32 28.48
C THR A 758 -42.61 0.04 27.76
N LEU A 759 -41.89 1.06 27.31
CA LEU A 759 -40.55 1.02 26.72
C LEU A 759 -39.53 1.67 27.67
N VAL A 760 -38.47 0.96 28.03
CA VAL A 760 -37.37 1.49 28.86
C VAL A 760 -36.18 1.82 27.96
N VAL A 761 -35.52 2.98 28.18
CA VAL A 761 -34.37 3.48 27.42
C VAL A 761 -33.23 3.87 28.37
N ALA A 762 -32.03 3.28 28.21
CA ALA A 762 -30.87 3.53 29.08
C ALA A 762 -29.57 3.81 28.30
N LEU A 763 -28.72 4.70 28.83
CA LEU A 763 -27.38 5.02 28.31
C LEU A 763 -26.28 4.15 28.92
N ALA A 764 -25.28 3.78 28.11
CA ALA A 764 -24.07 3.13 28.60
C ALA A 764 -23.19 4.09 29.46
N PRO A 765 -22.45 3.59 30.48
CA PRO A 765 -21.64 4.42 31.38
C PRO A 765 -20.55 5.25 30.68
N GLU A 766 -19.94 4.69 29.63
CA GLU A 766 -18.92 5.35 28.82
C GLU A 766 -19.48 6.59 28.10
N ALA A 767 -20.73 6.51 27.64
CA ALA A 767 -21.40 7.64 26.99
C ALA A 767 -21.68 8.76 28.00
N VAL A 768 -22.03 8.42 29.24
CA VAL A 768 -22.23 9.40 30.33
C VAL A 768 -20.92 10.12 30.68
N GLN A 769 -19.80 9.40 30.78
CA GLN A 769 -18.47 9.99 31.03
C GLN A 769 -18.01 10.92 29.90
N ALA A 770 -18.35 10.60 28.65
CA ALA A 770 -18.10 11.46 27.51
C ALA A 770 -18.99 12.73 27.51
N GLY A 771 -20.07 12.75 28.29
CA GLY A 771 -21.00 13.88 28.45
C GLY A 771 -22.38 13.71 27.80
N ALA A 772 -22.83 12.49 27.49
CA ALA A 772 -24.17 12.20 26.95
C ALA A 772 -25.25 12.13 28.04
N ALA A 773 -26.50 12.49 27.70
CA ALA A 773 -27.64 12.47 28.63
C ALA A 773 -29.01 12.27 27.95
N LEU A 774 -29.99 11.70 28.66
CA LEU A 774 -31.40 11.56 28.25
C LEU A 774 -32.32 12.50 29.05
N GLY A 775 -33.48 12.87 28.50
CA GLY A 775 -34.49 13.64 29.24
C GLY A 775 -35.84 13.76 28.52
N THR A 776 -36.84 14.24 29.24
CA THR A 776 -38.18 14.61 28.71
C THR A 776 -38.36 16.12 28.71
N ASP A 777 -37.98 16.79 29.80
CA ASP A 777 -38.01 18.26 29.93
C ASP A 777 -36.59 18.86 29.95
N THR A 778 -36.00 19.13 31.12
CA THR A 778 -34.68 19.78 31.30
C THR A 778 -33.67 19.00 32.15
N ALA A 779 -34.10 17.93 32.80
CA ALA A 779 -33.23 17.11 33.65
C ALA A 779 -32.42 16.12 32.81
N ALA A 780 -31.10 16.15 32.97
CA ALA A 780 -30.18 15.20 32.36
C ALA A 780 -30.11 13.91 33.20
N LEU A 781 -30.64 12.81 32.65
CA LEU A 781 -30.73 11.50 33.29
C LEU A 781 -29.95 10.45 32.48
N ALA A 782 -29.57 9.35 33.13
CA ALA A 782 -28.92 8.21 32.48
C ALA A 782 -29.91 7.15 31.94
N GLN A 783 -31.15 7.14 32.44
CA GLN A 783 -32.20 6.18 32.08
C GLN A 783 -33.60 6.83 32.12
N LEU A 784 -34.51 6.37 31.25
CA LEU A 784 -35.87 6.89 31.07
C LEU A 784 -36.89 5.75 30.78
N GLU A 785 -38.13 5.86 31.27
CA GLU A 785 -39.23 4.92 31.02
C GLU A 785 -40.40 5.61 30.28
N VAL A 786 -40.95 5.00 29.22
CA VAL A 786 -41.93 5.59 28.29
C VAL A 786 -43.11 4.65 28.04
N PRO A 787 -44.37 4.98 28.39
CA PRO A 787 -45.52 4.10 28.15
C PRO A 787 -45.81 3.88 26.64
N LEU A 788 -46.22 2.67 26.22
CA LEU A 788 -46.59 2.36 24.82
C LEU A 788 -48.01 2.85 24.48
N ALA A 789 -48.86 3.00 25.49
CA ALA A 789 -50.13 3.69 25.37
C ALA A 789 -49.90 5.21 25.48
N ASP A 790 -50.06 5.91 24.35
CA ASP A 790 -49.90 7.37 24.22
C ASP A 790 -48.53 7.90 24.73
N PRO A 791 -47.42 7.60 24.02
CA PRO A 791 -46.05 7.89 24.49
C PRO A 791 -45.73 9.40 24.51
N PRO A 792 -45.19 9.96 25.61
CA PRO A 792 -44.70 11.33 25.66
C PRO A 792 -43.41 11.54 24.83
N PRO A 793 -43.12 12.77 24.36
CA PRO A 793 -41.88 13.06 23.64
C PRO A 793 -40.66 13.03 24.58
N PHE A 794 -39.55 12.46 24.10
CA PHE A 794 -38.28 12.39 24.84
C PHE A 794 -37.07 12.60 23.92
N TRP A 795 -35.93 13.00 24.49
CA TRP A 795 -34.74 13.44 23.73
C TRP A 795 -33.41 12.84 24.24
N LEU A 796 -32.39 12.91 23.38
CA LEU A 796 -31.02 12.47 23.62
C LEU A 796 -30.02 13.60 23.32
N ARG A 797 -29.10 13.87 24.26
CA ARG A 797 -27.98 14.82 24.11
C ARG A 797 -26.66 14.10 23.82
N ALA A 798 -25.96 14.54 22.80
CA ALA A 798 -24.65 14.07 22.39
C ALA A 798 -23.50 14.77 23.14
N PRO A 799 -22.37 14.08 23.37
CA PRO A 799 -21.15 14.63 23.94
C PRO A 799 -20.44 15.64 22.99
N PRO A 800 -19.59 16.54 23.52
CA PRO A 800 -18.94 17.61 22.75
C PRO A 800 -17.77 17.13 21.86
N THR A 801 -17.40 15.85 21.97
CA THR A 801 -16.34 15.22 21.19
C THR A 801 -16.84 13.98 20.44
N PRO A 802 -16.28 13.66 19.26
CA PRO A 802 -16.73 12.52 18.46
C PRO A 802 -16.60 11.20 19.24
N SER A 803 -17.69 10.45 19.29
CA SER A 803 -17.78 9.23 20.10
C SER A 803 -18.98 8.37 19.66
N MET A 804 -19.22 7.27 20.37
CA MET A 804 -20.30 6.33 20.07
C MET A 804 -21.24 6.27 21.28
N ILE A 805 -22.50 6.67 21.13
CA ILE A 805 -23.51 6.51 22.17
C ILE A 805 -24.20 5.18 21.96
N ARG A 806 -24.28 4.35 23.00
CA ARG A 806 -25.05 3.10 23.01
C ARG A 806 -26.29 3.26 23.87
N LEU A 807 -27.45 3.02 23.27
CA LEU A 807 -28.77 3.03 23.89
C LEU A 807 -29.28 1.59 24.00
N HIS A 808 -29.68 1.19 25.18
CA HIS A 808 -30.35 -0.09 25.41
C HIS A 808 -31.85 0.15 25.58
N MET A 809 -32.65 -0.47 24.71
CA MET A 809 -34.11 -0.34 24.71
C MET A 809 -34.79 -1.70 24.87
N HIS A 810 -35.84 -1.77 25.69
CA HIS A 810 -36.65 -2.99 25.82
C HIS A 810 -38.08 -2.66 26.21
N SER A 811 -39.04 -3.45 25.73
CA SER A 811 -40.45 -3.30 26.15
C SER A 811 -40.73 -4.16 27.37
N THR A 812 -41.57 -3.66 28.28
CA THR A 812 -42.09 -4.35 29.44
C THR A 812 -43.61 -4.42 29.38
N HIS A 813 -44.19 -5.52 29.85
CA HIS A 813 -45.62 -5.72 30.01
C HIS A 813 -45.85 -6.21 31.45
N ASP A 814 -46.73 -5.55 32.20
CA ASP A 814 -46.91 -5.75 33.66
C ASP A 814 -45.59 -5.74 34.47
N GLY A 815 -44.66 -4.86 34.08
CA GLY A 815 -43.36 -4.71 34.73
C GLY A 815 -42.32 -5.78 34.36
N ALA A 816 -42.68 -6.81 33.59
CA ALA A 816 -41.77 -7.84 33.11
C ALA A 816 -41.29 -7.55 31.67
N PRO A 817 -40.00 -7.70 31.35
CA PRO A 817 -39.49 -7.46 30.00
C PRO A 817 -40.00 -8.52 29.01
N VAL A 818 -40.48 -8.08 27.85
CA VAL A 818 -40.94 -8.97 26.79
C VAL A 818 -39.71 -9.52 26.05
N PRO A 819 -39.54 -10.86 25.94
CA PRO A 819 -38.39 -11.43 25.27
C PRO A 819 -38.40 -11.10 23.77
N ARG A 820 -37.21 -10.86 23.20
CA ARG A 820 -36.98 -10.48 21.78
C ARG A 820 -37.47 -9.09 21.36
N THR A 821 -37.84 -8.22 22.30
CA THR A 821 -38.08 -6.78 22.05
C THR A 821 -36.88 -5.90 22.41
N GLN A 822 -35.83 -6.48 22.99
CA GLN A 822 -34.56 -5.80 23.24
C GLN A 822 -33.93 -5.32 21.94
N ARG A 823 -33.65 -4.02 21.87
CA ARG A 823 -32.93 -3.39 20.77
C ARG A 823 -31.82 -2.54 21.34
N GLU A 824 -30.62 -2.75 20.82
CA GLU A 824 -29.50 -1.85 21.03
C GLU A 824 -29.40 -0.92 19.84
N HIS A 825 -29.42 0.38 20.10
CA HIS A 825 -29.20 1.40 19.08
C HIS A 825 -27.86 2.08 19.35
N SER A 826 -27.02 2.07 18.33
CA SER A 826 -25.75 2.78 18.32
C SER A 826 -25.92 4.08 17.56
N VAL A 827 -25.78 5.21 18.26
CA VAL A 827 -25.90 6.57 17.71
C VAL A 827 -24.50 7.18 17.56
N ARG A 828 -24.05 7.33 16.32
CA ARG A 828 -22.70 7.83 16.03
C ARG A 828 -22.65 9.33 16.23
N VAL A 829 -21.79 9.80 17.13
CA VAL A 829 -21.56 11.23 17.36
C VAL A 829 -20.45 11.67 16.43
N VAL A 830 -20.80 12.47 15.43
CA VAL A 830 -19.88 12.97 14.41
C VAL A 830 -19.61 14.46 14.66
N PRO A 831 -18.42 14.96 14.32
CA PRO A 831 -18.15 16.38 14.42
C PRO A 831 -19.04 17.16 13.45
N ALA A 832 -19.69 18.23 13.93
CA ALA A 832 -20.45 19.16 13.10
C ALA A 832 -19.57 19.83 12.02
N PHE A 833 -18.29 20.03 12.35
CA PHE A 833 -17.34 20.69 11.48
C PHE A 833 -16.07 19.86 11.28
N THR A 834 -15.57 19.86 10.05
CA THR A 834 -14.20 19.46 9.76
C THR A 834 -13.30 20.66 9.97
N VAL A 835 -12.45 20.59 11.00
CA VAL A 835 -11.52 21.66 11.37
C VAL A 835 -10.10 21.24 10.98
N ARG A 836 -9.41 22.08 10.19
CA ARG A 836 -7.98 21.96 9.93
C ARG A 836 -7.28 23.19 10.47
N ALA A 837 -6.52 22.99 11.53
CA ALA A 837 -5.72 24.06 12.13
C ALA A 837 -4.27 23.99 11.64
N GLN A 838 -3.73 25.12 11.19
CA GLN A 838 -2.32 25.33 10.90
C GLN A 838 -1.80 26.47 11.76
N VAL A 839 -0.70 26.24 12.44
CA VAL A 839 -0.04 27.26 13.27
C VAL A 839 1.10 27.83 12.46
N GLN A 840 1.09 29.14 12.24
CA GLN A 840 2.15 29.83 11.52
C GLN A 840 2.78 30.88 12.42
N TRP A 841 4.09 30.75 12.62
CA TRP A 841 4.90 31.74 13.33
C TRP A 841 5.63 32.61 12.32
N GLN A 842 5.63 33.91 12.58
CA GLN A 842 6.42 34.91 11.87
C GLN A 842 7.68 35.25 12.69
N ALA A 843 8.65 35.89 12.06
CA ALA A 843 9.83 36.40 12.76
C ALA A 843 9.39 37.35 13.90
N GLN A 844 10.11 37.32 15.04
CA GLN A 844 9.86 38.12 16.26
C GLN A 844 8.77 37.63 17.23
N GLY A 845 8.34 36.35 17.18
CA GLY A 845 7.48 35.77 18.23
C GLY A 845 5.98 36.09 18.11
N ARG A 846 5.53 36.59 16.95
CA ARG A 846 4.12 36.72 16.60
C ARG A 846 3.70 35.60 15.65
N GLY A 847 2.50 35.09 15.83
CA GLY A 847 1.97 34.01 15.02
C GLY A 847 0.47 34.11 14.84
N HIS A 848 -0.13 33.13 14.19
CA HIS A 848 -1.57 32.99 14.12
C HIS A 848 -1.93 31.52 13.91
N VAL A 849 -3.08 31.11 14.44
CA VAL A 849 -3.72 29.84 14.11
C VAL A 849 -4.68 30.11 12.96
N HIS A 850 -4.40 29.48 11.83
CA HIS A 850 -5.29 29.47 10.68
C HIS A 850 -6.15 28.21 10.74
N THR A 851 -7.44 28.37 10.96
CA THR A 851 -8.42 27.29 11.09
C THR A 851 -9.36 27.31 9.89
N ASP A 852 -9.18 26.36 8.98
CA ASP A 852 -10.14 26.13 7.90
C ASP A 852 -11.23 25.21 8.43
N VAL A 853 -12.46 25.71 8.44
CA VAL A 853 -13.62 25.04 9.01
C VAL A 853 -14.66 24.83 7.93
N GLN A 854 -15.08 23.59 7.76
CA GLN A 854 -16.18 23.24 6.89
C GLN A 854 -17.29 22.63 7.72
N TYR A 855 -18.50 23.15 7.59
CA TYR A 855 -19.67 22.51 8.16
C TYR A 855 -20.04 21.27 7.34
N VAL A 856 -20.10 20.12 8.00
CA VAL A 856 -20.36 18.81 7.36
C VAL A 856 -21.70 18.22 7.82
N GLY A 857 -22.50 18.98 8.57
CA GLY A 857 -23.86 18.58 8.90
C GLY A 857 -24.82 18.78 7.73
N ASP A 858 -25.90 18.00 7.74
CA ASP A 858 -26.82 17.88 6.59
C ASP A 858 -27.92 18.96 6.53
N THR A 859 -28.05 19.77 7.57
CA THR A 859 -29.05 20.84 7.65
C THR A 859 -28.41 22.13 8.13
N PRO A 860 -28.93 23.31 7.77
CA PRO A 860 -28.38 24.57 8.27
C PRO A 860 -28.34 24.61 9.81
N LEU A 861 -27.29 25.21 10.35
CA LEU A 861 -27.17 25.53 11.77
C LEU A 861 -26.82 27.00 11.94
N GLU A 862 -27.00 27.53 13.14
CA GLU A 862 -26.57 28.87 13.52
C GLU A 862 -25.33 28.75 14.39
N LEU A 863 -24.24 29.36 13.94
CA LEU A 863 -22.99 29.49 14.68
C LEU A 863 -23.16 30.58 15.74
N CYS A 864 -22.93 30.27 17.01
CA CYS A 864 -23.10 31.20 18.13
C CYS A 864 -21.78 31.85 18.59
N GLY A 865 -20.64 31.15 18.43
CA GLY A 865 -19.33 31.69 18.83
C GLY A 865 -18.16 30.72 18.66
N VAL A 866 -16.95 31.27 18.55
CA VAL A 866 -15.70 30.52 18.33
C VAL A 866 -14.58 31.08 19.22
N ARG A 867 -13.87 30.21 19.94
CA ARG A 867 -12.72 30.60 20.79
C ARG A 867 -11.61 29.55 20.79
N VAL A 868 -10.36 30.00 20.95
CA VAL A 868 -9.19 29.12 21.15
C VAL A 868 -8.76 29.16 22.61
N ASP A 869 -8.69 27.98 23.21
CA ASP A 869 -8.16 27.72 24.55
C ASP A 869 -6.64 27.49 24.42
N ALA A 870 -5.85 28.46 24.85
CA ALA A 870 -4.40 28.49 24.68
C ALA A 870 -3.66 28.25 26.00
N PRO A 871 -2.49 27.58 25.97
CA PRO A 871 -1.70 27.29 27.16
C PRO A 871 -0.98 28.53 27.73
N ASP A 872 -0.60 28.46 29.01
CA ASP A 872 0.10 29.54 29.71
C ASP A 872 1.37 30.01 28.96
N GLY A 873 1.48 31.32 28.70
CA GLY A 873 2.61 31.94 28.00
C GLY A 873 2.39 32.24 26.51
N VAL A 874 1.30 31.73 25.90
CA VAL A 874 0.86 32.09 24.55
C VAL A 874 -0.53 32.72 24.63
N ARG A 875 -0.65 33.99 24.20
CA ARG A 875 -1.94 34.70 24.21
C ARG A 875 -2.66 34.52 22.88
N ALA A 876 -3.85 33.91 22.90
CA ALA A 876 -4.76 33.86 21.75
C ALA A 876 -5.74 35.05 21.78
N HIS A 877 -5.82 35.77 20.67
CA HIS A 877 -6.72 36.92 20.51
C HIS A 877 -8.09 36.50 19.93
N ALA A 878 -9.02 37.44 19.76
CA ALA A 878 -10.32 37.15 19.16
C ALA A 878 -10.15 36.56 17.74
N THR A 879 -10.92 35.50 17.45
CA THR A 879 -10.89 34.81 16.17
C THR A 879 -11.53 35.66 15.09
N LEU A 880 -10.75 36.07 14.10
CA LEU A 880 -11.18 36.87 12.95
C LEU A 880 -11.81 35.96 11.89
N GLY A 881 -12.89 36.41 11.24
CA GLY A 881 -13.60 35.66 10.18
C GLY A 881 -14.65 34.68 10.68
N ALA A 882 -14.91 34.62 11.99
CA ALA A 882 -16.02 33.88 12.59
C ALA A 882 -17.14 34.87 12.99
N ASP A 883 -17.85 35.41 12.00
CA ASP A 883 -18.90 36.44 12.18
C ASP A 883 -20.17 35.86 12.83
N ALA A 884 -20.08 35.45 14.11
CA ALA A 884 -21.21 34.92 14.87
C ALA A 884 -22.04 36.05 15.52
N PRO A 885 -23.39 35.95 15.57
CA PRO A 885 -24.18 34.83 15.10
C PRO A 885 -24.42 34.86 13.58
N CYS A 886 -24.24 33.72 12.93
CA CYS A 886 -24.54 33.56 11.50
C CYS A 886 -25.03 32.15 11.19
N VAL A 887 -25.86 32.02 10.16
CA VAL A 887 -26.38 30.73 9.71
C VAL A 887 -25.43 30.12 8.70
N TRP A 888 -24.99 28.88 8.97
CA TRP A 888 -24.16 28.06 8.10
C TRP A 888 -25.01 26.96 7.49
N ALA A 889 -25.15 26.98 6.18
CA ALA A 889 -25.73 25.90 5.40
C ALA A 889 -24.76 24.72 5.26
N PRO A 890 -25.25 23.49 5.01
CA PRO A 890 -24.42 22.32 4.74
C PRO A 890 -23.33 22.64 3.71
N HIS A 891 -22.10 22.23 4.01
CA HIS A 891 -20.90 22.50 3.21
C HIS A 891 -20.37 23.93 3.23
N ASP A 892 -20.99 24.85 3.98
CA ASP A 892 -20.42 26.17 4.20
C ASP A 892 -19.02 26.06 4.80
N THR A 893 -18.11 26.82 4.23
CA THR A 893 -16.72 26.87 4.65
C THR A 893 -16.39 28.27 5.13
N GLY A 894 -15.70 28.37 6.25
CA GLY A 894 -15.11 29.61 6.72
C GLY A 894 -13.66 29.39 7.08
N THR A 895 -12.86 30.43 6.87
CA THR A 895 -11.48 30.48 7.32
C THR A 895 -11.42 31.42 8.51
N TRP A 896 -11.02 30.87 9.64
CA TRP A 896 -10.94 31.57 10.91
C TRP A 896 -9.48 31.77 11.28
N ILE A 897 -9.08 33.00 11.55
CA ILE A 897 -7.70 33.33 11.91
C ILE A 897 -7.68 33.84 13.34
N THR A 898 -7.00 33.13 14.21
CA THR A 898 -6.80 33.54 15.60
C THR A 898 -5.37 34.03 15.78
N PRO A 899 -5.12 35.35 15.91
CA PRO A 899 -3.77 35.87 16.15
C PRO A 899 -3.20 35.37 17.48
N LEU A 900 -1.89 35.09 17.48
CA LEU A 900 -1.13 34.61 18.64
C LEU A 900 0.05 35.54 18.94
N GLU A 901 0.31 35.77 20.23
CA GLU A 901 1.51 36.49 20.70
C GLU A 901 2.24 35.63 21.76
N ALA A 902 3.53 35.36 21.52
CA ALA A 902 4.38 34.61 22.45
C ALA A 902 5.33 35.57 23.21
N ALA A 903 5.28 35.54 24.54
CA ALA A 903 6.06 36.46 25.37
C ALA A 903 7.55 36.05 25.50
N GLN A 904 7.86 34.75 25.60
CA GLN A 904 9.22 34.15 25.61
C GLN A 904 9.15 32.67 25.18
N PRO A 905 10.24 32.08 24.62
CA PRO A 905 10.25 30.65 24.27
C PRO A 905 10.28 29.79 25.55
N THR A 906 9.18 29.07 25.82
CA THR A 906 9.05 28.12 26.93
C THR A 906 8.94 26.67 26.43
N ASP A 907 9.49 25.74 27.21
CA ASP A 907 9.66 24.32 26.87
C ASP A 907 8.52 23.38 27.35
N ALA A 908 7.34 23.90 27.75
CA ALA A 908 6.28 23.06 28.33
C ALA A 908 5.21 22.61 27.30
N ASP A 909 4.95 21.29 27.24
CA ASP A 909 3.91 20.64 26.42
C ASP A 909 2.51 20.78 27.05
N ALA A 910 1.85 21.93 26.87
CA ALA A 910 0.46 22.13 27.30
C ALA A 910 -0.52 22.05 26.11
N SER A 911 -1.68 21.39 26.33
CA SER A 911 -2.69 21.09 25.29
C SER A 911 -3.54 22.31 24.93
N ALA A 912 -3.67 22.63 23.64
CA ALA A 912 -4.55 23.69 23.13
C ALA A 912 -5.81 23.12 22.45
N ALA A 913 -6.95 23.83 22.51
CA ALA A 913 -8.21 23.38 21.89
C ALA A 913 -9.02 24.53 21.25
N LEU A 914 -9.79 24.22 20.21
CA LEU A 914 -10.80 25.10 19.61
C LEU A 914 -12.18 24.72 20.15
N LEU A 915 -12.96 25.70 20.59
CA LEU A 915 -14.32 25.53 21.07
C LEU A 915 -15.29 26.31 20.17
N VAL A 916 -16.33 25.63 19.68
CA VAL A 916 -17.36 26.21 18.82
C VAL A 916 -18.73 25.98 19.43
N SER A 917 -19.49 27.06 19.64
CA SER A 917 -20.87 27.00 20.10
C SER A 917 -21.83 27.22 18.92
N TRP A 918 -22.92 26.45 18.87
CA TRP A 918 -23.87 26.43 17.75
C TRP A 918 -25.27 25.96 18.17
N ARG A 919 -26.29 26.17 17.32
CA ARG A 919 -27.66 25.63 17.51
C ARG A 919 -28.34 25.31 16.18
N ARG A 920 -29.34 24.41 16.16
CA ARG A 920 -30.11 24.09 14.92
C ARG A 920 -31.10 25.21 14.59
N THR A 921 -31.16 25.61 13.31
CA THR A 921 -32.10 26.64 12.85
C THR A 921 -33.51 26.06 12.68
N GLY A 922 -34.53 26.75 13.18
CA GLY A 922 -35.95 26.39 12.94
C GLY A 922 -36.56 25.37 13.92
N VAL A 923 -35.87 25.02 15.00
CA VAL A 923 -36.40 24.16 16.07
C VAL A 923 -36.82 25.03 17.25
N ALA A 924 -38.03 24.79 17.80
CA ALA A 924 -38.64 25.65 18.81
C ALA A 924 -37.97 25.62 20.21
N ALA A 925 -37.14 24.62 20.51
CA ALA A 925 -36.42 24.49 21.78
C ALA A 925 -34.91 24.86 21.61
N PRO A 926 -34.38 25.87 22.33
CA PRO A 926 -33.11 26.52 21.99
C PRO A 926 -31.95 26.02 22.86
N TRP A 927 -31.47 24.80 22.66
CA TRP A 927 -30.25 24.34 23.36
C TRP A 927 -29.00 24.71 22.56
N THR A 928 -28.15 25.56 23.15
CA THR A 928 -26.82 25.86 22.59
C THR A 928 -25.91 24.65 22.79
N CYS A 929 -25.46 24.09 21.67
CA CYS A 929 -24.56 22.96 21.59
C CYS A 929 -23.10 23.48 21.57
N GLU A 930 -22.17 22.79 22.25
CA GLU A 930 -20.73 23.10 22.19
C GLU A 930 -19.97 21.90 21.66
N ALA A 931 -19.07 22.14 20.72
CA ALA A 931 -18.17 21.13 20.16
C ALA A 931 -16.71 21.54 20.37
N ARG A 932 -15.84 20.56 20.60
CA ARG A 932 -14.42 20.76 20.96
C ARG A 932 -13.48 20.01 20.01
N TRP A 933 -12.42 20.70 19.54
CA TRP A 933 -11.35 20.13 18.71
C TRP A 933 -9.97 20.39 19.31
N THR A 934 -9.06 19.44 19.19
CA THR A 934 -7.66 19.57 19.66
C THR A 934 -6.79 20.29 18.63
N LEU A 935 -5.94 21.23 19.06
CA LEU A 935 -5.03 21.99 18.19
C LEU A 935 -3.58 21.50 18.27
N PRO A 936 -2.75 21.73 17.22
CA PRO A 936 -1.31 21.48 17.27
C PRO A 936 -0.58 22.34 18.34
N PRO A 937 0.58 21.91 18.85
CA PRO A 937 1.35 22.67 19.85
C PRO A 937 1.90 23.99 19.27
N LEU A 938 1.81 25.08 20.05
CA LEU A 938 2.13 26.44 19.61
C LEU A 938 3.61 26.83 19.95
N ARG A 939 4.63 26.47 19.12
CA ARG A 939 6.11 26.74 19.33
C ARG A 939 6.83 27.57 18.22
N ALA A 940 7.86 28.41 18.51
CA ALA A 940 8.54 29.33 17.54
C ALA A 940 9.96 28.89 16.96
N PRO A 941 10.44 29.29 15.73
CA PRO A 941 11.63 28.72 14.98
C PRO A 941 12.96 29.58 14.73
N ARG A 942 14.08 28.99 14.19
CA ARG A 942 15.45 29.55 13.80
C ARG A 942 15.85 29.37 12.27
N GLU A 943 16.82 30.13 11.67
CA GLU A 943 17.16 30.19 10.19
C GLU A 943 18.17 29.11 9.60
N PRO A 944 18.20 28.79 8.27
CA PRO A 944 18.86 27.57 7.67
C PRO A 944 19.90 27.74 6.51
N SER A 945 20.74 26.71 6.25
CA SER A 945 21.96 26.66 5.37
C SER A 945 21.79 26.28 3.89
N VAL A 946 20.65 25.69 3.49
CA VAL A 946 20.35 25.23 2.12
C VAL A 946 18.95 25.66 1.72
N ARG A 947 18.80 26.15 0.47
CA ARG A 947 17.50 26.57 -0.07
C ARG A 947 16.95 25.51 -1.00
N ILE A 948 15.75 25.00 -0.71
CA ILE A 948 15.08 24.05 -1.59
C ILE A 948 13.89 24.72 -2.23
N SER A 949 13.77 24.60 -3.55
CA SER A 949 12.64 25.10 -4.31
C SER A 949 12.00 24.02 -5.18
N ILE A 950 10.68 24.06 -5.30
CA ILE A 950 9.89 23.17 -6.15
C ILE A 950 9.19 24.03 -7.20
N SER A 951 9.39 23.71 -8.48
CA SER A 951 8.65 24.28 -9.60
C SER A 951 7.83 23.21 -10.31
N ALA A 952 6.65 23.60 -10.77
CA ALA A 952 5.78 22.75 -11.57
C ALA A 952 5.10 23.57 -12.67
N PRO A 953 4.67 22.92 -13.76
CA PRO A 953 3.83 23.55 -14.78
C PRO A 953 2.56 24.15 -14.16
N PRO A 954 2.02 25.24 -14.72
CA PRO A 954 0.78 25.84 -14.22
C PRO A 954 -0.44 24.95 -14.47
N ASP A 955 -0.39 24.07 -15.48
CA ASP A 955 -1.46 23.15 -15.84
C ASP A 955 -0.97 21.71 -16.12
N GLY A 956 -1.90 20.75 -16.04
CA GLY A 956 -1.67 19.32 -16.28
C GLY A 956 -2.93 18.63 -16.80
N VAL A 957 -2.85 17.34 -17.14
CA VAL A 957 -3.98 16.56 -17.66
C VAL A 957 -4.17 15.30 -16.82
N VAL A 958 -5.41 14.93 -16.52
CA VAL A 958 -5.72 13.73 -15.72
C VAL A 958 -5.13 12.48 -16.39
N GLY A 959 -4.41 11.68 -15.62
CA GLY A 959 -3.75 10.47 -16.10
C GLY A 959 -2.45 10.72 -16.89
N ALA A 960 -2.12 11.96 -17.25
CA ALA A 960 -0.87 12.31 -17.93
C ALA A 960 0.24 12.67 -16.91
N PRO A 961 1.52 12.37 -17.18
CA PRO A 961 2.60 12.71 -16.25
C PRO A 961 2.83 14.22 -16.17
N LEU A 962 2.67 14.78 -14.98
CA LEU A 962 3.02 16.13 -14.61
C LEU A 962 4.47 16.17 -14.07
N CYS A 963 5.35 16.85 -14.79
CA CYS A 963 6.77 16.99 -14.43
C CYS A 963 6.96 18.08 -13.37
N VAL A 964 7.38 17.71 -12.16
CA VAL A 964 7.70 18.63 -11.07
C VAL A 964 9.21 18.66 -10.87
N THR A 965 9.80 19.84 -10.86
CA THR A 965 11.24 20.02 -10.71
C THR A 965 11.56 20.51 -9.31
N VAL A 966 12.39 19.79 -8.56
CA VAL A 966 12.88 20.17 -7.24
C VAL A 966 14.34 20.60 -7.37
N SER A 967 14.64 21.87 -7.13
CA SER A 967 16.01 22.40 -7.06
C SER A 967 16.45 22.55 -5.61
N ALA A 968 17.57 21.93 -5.25
CA ALA A 968 18.29 22.23 -4.03
C ALA A 968 19.48 23.13 -4.37
N TYR A 969 19.49 24.36 -3.86
CA TYR A 969 20.56 25.33 -4.00
C TYR A 969 21.33 25.45 -2.68
N ASN A 970 22.62 25.15 -2.72
CA ASN A 970 23.50 25.39 -1.59
C ASN A 970 23.80 26.89 -1.48
N THR A 971 23.32 27.54 -0.42
CA THR A 971 23.52 28.97 -0.16
C THR A 971 24.87 29.29 0.49
N SER A 972 25.63 28.29 0.95
CA SER A 972 26.98 28.47 1.48
C SER A 972 27.99 28.71 0.35
N ALA A 973 28.93 29.63 0.61
CA ALA A 973 29.99 30.02 -0.32
C ALA A 973 31.25 29.13 -0.24
N ASP A 974 31.38 28.32 0.82
CA ASP A 974 32.62 27.63 1.17
C ASP A 974 32.42 26.16 1.57
N ARG A 975 31.19 25.73 1.90
CA ARG A 975 30.91 24.38 2.42
C ARG A 975 30.17 23.50 1.41
N VAL A 976 30.50 22.21 1.43
CA VAL A 976 29.73 21.18 0.74
C VAL A 976 28.72 20.60 1.72
N VAL A 977 27.45 20.57 1.35
CA VAL A 977 26.35 20.12 2.22
C VAL A 977 25.75 18.82 1.68
N ASP A 978 25.37 17.92 2.59
CA ASP A 978 24.61 16.71 2.27
C ASP A 978 23.15 16.97 2.65
N ALA A 979 22.27 17.01 1.65
CA ALA A 979 20.84 17.22 1.90
C ALA A 979 20.07 15.92 1.68
N ARG A 980 19.05 15.67 2.50
CA ARG A 980 18.11 14.58 2.31
C ARG A 980 16.71 15.12 2.14
N LEU A 981 16.06 14.65 1.09
CA LEU A 981 14.69 14.98 0.73
C LEU A 981 13.77 13.79 1.04
N GLN A 982 12.61 14.06 1.62
CA GLN A 982 11.56 13.06 1.82
C GLN A 982 10.20 13.65 1.50
N VAL A 983 9.50 12.98 0.60
CA VAL A 983 8.10 13.25 0.29
C VAL A 983 7.26 12.61 1.39
N GLU A 984 6.54 13.44 2.11
CA GLU A 984 5.71 13.04 3.24
C GLU A 984 4.29 12.67 2.79
N ARG A 985 3.74 13.44 1.84
CA ARG A 985 2.37 13.26 1.35
C ARG A 985 2.23 13.67 -0.11
N VAL A 986 1.48 12.89 -0.88
CA VAL A 986 1.12 13.17 -2.27
C VAL A 986 -0.40 13.15 -2.36
N ASP A 987 -1.02 14.31 -2.61
CA ASP A 987 -2.48 14.43 -2.69
C ASP A 987 -2.95 14.37 -4.14
N ALA A 988 -3.92 13.49 -4.42
CA ALA A 988 -4.60 13.38 -5.72
C ALA A 988 -3.69 13.16 -6.95
N CYS A 989 -2.41 12.87 -6.71
CA CYS A 989 -1.41 12.51 -7.70
C CYS A 989 -0.67 11.26 -7.25
N TRP A 990 -0.22 10.43 -8.19
CA TRP A 990 0.76 9.39 -7.89
C TRP A 990 2.17 9.90 -8.15
N LEU A 991 3.06 9.82 -7.15
CA LEU A 991 4.49 10.06 -7.35
C LEU A 991 5.15 8.81 -7.93
N ALA A 992 5.74 8.95 -9.11
CA ALA A 992 6.56 7.90 -9.69
C ALA A 992 8.02 8.07 -9.26
N GLY A 993 8.52 7.16 -8.41
CA GLY A 993 9.90 7.14 -7.95
C GLY A 993 10.04 6.94 -6.45
N ALA A 994 11.24 7.13 -5.92
CA ALA A 994 11.50 7.04 -4.49
C ALA A 994 10.89 8.23 -3.74
N SER A 995 10.24 7.97 -2.60
CA SER A 995 9.79 9.04 -1.71
C SER A 995 10.92 9.66 -0.89
N LYS A 996 12.12 9.07 -0.91
CA LYS A 996 13.32 9.55 -0.22
C LYS A 996 14.46 9.69 -1.22
N HIS A 997 15.09 10.87 -1.26
CA HIS A 997 16.25 11.15 -2.09
C HIS A 997 17.38 11.72 -1.25
N ALA A 998 18.53 11.05 -1.26
CA ALA A 998 19.76 11.61 -0.75
C ALA A 998 20.43 12.44 -1.86
N LEU A 999 20.79 13.67 -1.52
CA LEU A 999 21.58 14.59 -2.34
C LEU A 999 22.97 14.75 -1.73
N PRO A 1000 23.86 13.74 -1.88
CA PRO A 1000 25.20 13.83 -1.35
C PRO A 1000 26.04 14.80 -2.17
N MET A 1001 26.92 15.53 -1.48
CA MET A 1001 27.93 16.43 -2.01
C MET A 1001 27.39 17.61 -2.82
N LEU A 1002 26.45 18.40 -2.29
CA LEU A 1002 26.05 19.68 -2.91
C LEU A 1002 27.16 20.71 -2.72
N LEU A 1003 27.92 21.01 -3.79
CA LEU A 1003 29.03 21.96 -3.77
C LEU A 1003 28.55 23.39 -3.45
N PRO A 1004 29.44 24.30 -3.01
CA PRO A 1004 29.09 25.71 -2.83
C PRO A 1004 28.46 26.28 -4.10
N HIS A 1005 27.32 26.96 -3.94
CA HIS A 1005 26.52 27.51 -5.03
C HIS A 1005 26.00 26.48 -6.07
N GLU A 1006 26.09 25.18 -5.80
CA GLU A 1006 25.53 24.16 -6.68
C GLU A 1006 24.01 24.14 -6.55
N THR A 1007 23.34 24.23 -7.68
CA THR A 1007 21.91 23.94 -7.81
C THR A 1007 21.75 22.53 -8.38
N ARG A 1008 21.25 21.60 -7.58
CA ARG A 1008 20.91 20.26 -8.05
C ARG A 1008 19.41 20.15 -8.25
N THR A 1009 19.01 19.83 -9.47
CA THR A 1009 17.61 19.61 -9.83
C THR A 1009 17.27 18.12 -9.87
N LEU A 1010 16.11 17.77 -9.34
CA LEU A 1010 15.48 16.46 -9.44
C LEU A 1010 14.14 16.63 -10.14
N THR A 1011 13.80 15.73 -11.06
CA THR A 1011 12.47 15.73 -11.68
C THR A 1011 11.64 14.60 -11.09
N TRP A 1012 10.54 14.98 -10.45
CA TRP A 1012 9.46 14.10 -10.07
C TRP A 1012 8.37 14.09 -11.11
N LEU A 1013 7.69 12.96 -11.18
CA LEU A 1013 6.59 12.79 -12.12
C LEU A 1013 5.36 12.40 -11.33
N LEU A 1014 4.41 13.31 -11.34
CA LEU A 1014 3.14 13.19 -10.66
C LEU A 1014 2.07 12.80 -11.67
N TYR A 1015 1.26 11.79 -11.38
CA TYR A 1015 0.11 11.47 -12.21
C TYR A 1015 -1.17 11.93 -11.52
N PRO A 1016 -1.72 13.10 -11.88
CA PRO A 1016 -2.94 13.59 -11.30
C PRO A 1016 -4.10 12.66 -11.68
N GLN A 1017 -4.90 12.30 -10.68
CA GLN A 1017 -5.96 11.31 -10.78
C GLN A 1017 -7.35 11.94 -10.99
N ARG A 1018 -7.43 13.28 -10.94
CA ARG A 1018 -8.68 14.03 -11.04
C ARG A 1018 -8.45 15.41 -11.63
N THR A 1019 -9.50 15.96 -12.22
CA THR A 1019 -9.50 17.34 -12.72
C THR A 1019 -9.61 18.36 -11.60
N GLY A 1020 -9.22 19.59 -11.92
CA GLY A 1020 -9.13 20.72 -11.02
C GLY A 1020 -7.72 20.92 -10.47
N LEU A 1021 -7.62 21.82 -9.50
CA LEU A 1021 -6.35 22.22 -8.91
C LEU A 1021 -5.73 21.08 -8.07
N CYS A 1022 -4.64 20.49 -8.55
CA CYS A 1022 -3.89 19.43 -7.87
C CYS A 1022 -2.71 20.02 -7.08
N ARG A 1023 -2.70 19.84 -5.76
CA ARG A 1023 -1.62 20.32 -4.88
C ARG A 1023 -0.34 19.53 -5.13
N LEU A 1024 0.78 20.23 -5.12
CA LEU A 1024 2.09 19.57 -5.18
C LEU A 1024 2.41 18.80 -3.89
N PRO A 1025 3.31 17.79 -3.94
CA PRO A 1025 3.64 16.96 -2.80
C PRO A 1025 4.28 17.77 -1.67
N VAL A 1026 3.98 17.40 -0.43
CA VAL A 1026 4.63 17.98 0.75
C VAL A 1026 6.00 17.35 0.88
N LEU A 1027 7.03 18.18 0.72
CA LEU A 1027 8.43 17.79 0.81
C LEU A 1027 9.02 18.30 2.13
N ARG A 1028 9.64 17.39 2.88
CA ARG A 1028 10.51 17.71 4.02
C ARG A 1028 11.95 17.47 3.64
N ALA A 1029 12.83 18.32 4.14
CA ALA A 1029 14.23 18.23 3.82
C ALA A 1029 15.11 18.44 5.04
N TRP A 1030 16.23 17.74 5.10
CA TRP A 1030 17.18 17.86 6.20
C TRP A 1030 18.58 18.09 5.68
N ASP A 1031 19.32 18.92 6.39
CA ASP A 1031 20.77 18.94 6.33
C ASP A 1031 21.28 17.74 7.13
N GLU A 1032 21.87 16.75 6.46
CA GLU A 1032 22.44 15.57 7.14
C GLU A 1032 23.73 15.91 7.89
N SER A 1033 24.37 17.04 7.59
CA SER A 1033 25.59 17.49 8.28
C SER A 1033 25.31 18.24 9.59
N GLU A 1034 24.18 18.94 9.69
CA GLU A 1034 23.78 19.71 10.89
C GLU A 1034 22.50 19.19 11.59
N ALA A 1035 21.88 18.11 11.06
CA ALA A 1035 20.62 17.53 11.54
C ALA A 1035 19.45 18.53 11.65
N GLN A 1036 19.46 19.58 10.83
CA GLN A 1036 18.46 20.65 10.79
C GLN A 1036 17.45 20.43 9.66
N GLU A 1037 16.17 20.74 9.90
CA GLU A 1037 15.16 20.76 8.84
C GLU A 1037 15.28 22.05 8.00
N LEU A 1038 15.30 21.87 6.68
CA LEU A 1038 15.49 22.92 5.68
C LEU A 1038 14.14 23.40 5.13
N PRO A 1039 13.95 24.71 4.94
CA PRO A 1039 12.72 25.26 4.37
C PRO A 1039 12.62 24.94 2.88
N VAL A 1040 11.39 24.59 2.48
CA VAL A 1040 11.06 24.25 1.10
C VAL A 1040 10.14 25.31 0.50
N HIS A 1041 10.62 25.99 -0.52
CA HIS A 1041 9.87 27.00 -1.27
C HIS A 1041 9.15 26.35 -2.45
N VAL A 1042 7.82 26.37 -2.46
CA VAL A 1042 7.02 25.73 -3.51
C VAL A 1042 6.33 26.79 -4.36
N ALA A 1043 6.59 26.81 -5.68
CA ALA A 1043 5.98 27.74 -6.62
C ALA A 1043 5.80 27.11 -8.01
N PRO A 1044 4.56 26.85 -8.49
CA PRO A 1044 3.28 27.09 -7.82
C PRO A 1044 2.95 26.01 -6.77
N ARG A 1045 2.13 26.34 -5.74
CA ARG A 1045 1.70 25.37 -4.71
C ARG A 1045 0.76 24.28 -5.23
N ALA A 1046 0.15 24.51 -6.39
CA ALA A 1046 -0.77 23.60 -7.04
C ALA A 1046 -0.76 23.84 -8.55
N VAL A 1047 -1.21 22.83 -9.29
CA VAL A 1047 -1.23 22.79 -10.75
C VAL A 1047 -2.66 22.52 -11.21
N TYR A 1048 -3.15 23.26 -12.20
CA TYR A 1048 -4.51 23.08 -12.70
C TYR A 1048 -4.60 21.88 -13.65
N VAL A 1049 -5.35 20.85 -13.28
CA VAL A 1049 -5.45 19.63 -14.08
C VAL A 1049 -6.76 19.59 -14.85
N ARG A 1050 -6.71 19.48 -16.18
CA ARG A 1050 -7.89 19.37 -17.05
C ARG A 1050 -8.14 17.94 -17.51
N LEU A 1051 -9.35 17.67 -18.00
CA LEU A 1051 -9.63 16.40 -18.69
C LEU A 1051 -8.81 16.39 -19.99
N PRO A 1052 -8.40 15.20 -20.46
CA PRO A 1052 -7.67 15.05 -21.72
C PRO A 1052 -8.44 15.58 -22.92
#